data_AF-A0A9D2CXU7-F1
#
_entry.id   AF-A0A9D2CXU7-F1
#
_cell.length_a   1.000
_cell.length_b   1.000
_cell.length_c   1.000
_cell.angle_alpha   90.00
_cell.angle_beta   90.00
_cell.angle_gamma   90.00
#
_symmetry.space_group_name_H-M   'P 1'
#
loop_
_entity.id
_entity.type
_entity.pdbx_description
1 polymer ?
#
loop_
_entity_poly.entity_id
_entity_poly.type
_entity_poly.pdbx_seq_one_letter_code
_entity_poly.pdbx_strand_id
1 'polypeptide(L)'
;MKAKRALLIVLTVLLALSAAIALAACGGDPSETGTKYTVTYANGAADATGDTPASQSYEEGETFTLLPADTFTRAGYTFSSWSDGSNTYEAGATYTMPAHNVTFTAQWTADGSTPDDGEEDLPTLTELSADFYDSDNWVYMTNDDGESLDGGEVAYSLSDGSIKFHRANQAIEVGDLTNTTVSFMLKGTNDWSIWFNSSSIDNTVNSSYRLAYAYSGLRIALSTAPESAAAAIVNTDYEKGEWNRFDIVFSTEDGVCEIKVYVNGKRAELATSGSVEGVTVENNVMRHVQPEGFTTGNYMAVKVWEANNYVQLKPVSASENADVPVIACIGASITEGAGADNFYTESYPAQLQQALGNSYNVLNFGNSGKTVRTDLTENGSSVAWLDQPQWEGVQAVVPDIAIINMGTNDSKTSNDPATTSENFEAAYRNLLDLLWQVNPDMQIYICTVPYAYTDIWDINNDNIANIIAPVQRKLAQEFSDKCTLIDLYEYSQNKSMLFGDGVHPNTTGYAMFVEIIKTALLEGGEALTDEFIADIDSRYNDVVSDFTATIEASGGQIELTVSGSTTLADGSSGVEIYVGTGEDNENYFPATVSGGRFSATIDFSELSFVSDWYNVRVYVYGEETNGAYDGSGYHILLMEETAYASGDTFTTDDVKVTLRTWSSNWGSTLSFTVGENYVVDLTDSVIAEVNGKLTLTVSGATNDEGLQLYVGQHPTQEDVYRTYQNVTFGDNGAFSVAFDLTSMPVAPLGNNGSPEWYNVRLYFSDGTYFVVPLAETTDGTDALVSGDVFYCDTTKITIVTWTDGDVGTLSFQVAEYDGSFVPEAEITSAKIEETEGQILLTVSGTTNDEGIRLYVGNDEDTAAYYHAITVTEGTFTISFDLASLEAGSGWYNVRIYYNEEFYLAGNTNYETVLYTDVVNGSNEEVQLDDVFYGTGKAVTIKTWGNYNLLSLLVEEHDETAASVTVQSVGFEDGYLVVSGTATGVDDLDIYLINTNVEGSLNNSVKAEIVDGTFTVRLSLATIAGFGQTNIPFNLRYTIEDGSTINVSPGELVQAQMCWFEGYGYLVGTNGDCVAVRYFDDVVIQSISFEDGEFVVTGMAGDAESLDIYLINTNVSASSDNYVSAELDEDGNFTVRLSLDTLIGFDQNNIPFNLRYVIDGGSTKTNIPQVNLDLTQTHTYNGYNFRLGTNNGCVAVYYTAG
;
A
#
# COMPACT_ATOMS: atom_id res chain seq x y z
N MET A 1 -45.96 -1.99 51.56
CA MET A 1 -46.52 -3.12 52.30
C MET A 1 -45.56 -4.28 52.16
N LYS A 2 -44.78 -4.57 53.21
CA LYS A 2 -44.89 -5.80 54.00
C LYS A 2 -44.73 -7.05 53.13
N ALA A 3 -43.52 -7.60 53.10
CA ALA A 3 -43.14 -8.78 53.90
C ALA A 3 -43.61 -10.06 53.23
N LYS A 4 -42.87 -11.15 53.16
CA LYS A 4 -41.57 -11.58 53.69
C LYS A 4 -41.39 -12.92 52.97
N ARG A 5 -40.20 -13.18 52.41
CA ARG A 5 -39.21 -14.11 52.99
C ARG A 5 -39.76 -15.50 53.32
N ALA A 6 -39.00 -16.48 52.84
CA ALA A 6 -39.15 -17.92 52.97
C ALA A 6 -40.06 -18.53 51.89
N LEU A 7 -39.48 -19.01 50.79
CA LEU A 7 -39.41 -20.46 50.52
C LEU A 7 -38.85 -20.77 49.10
N LEU A 8 -37.62 -20.36 48.78
CA LEU A 8 -36.90 -20.96 47.65
C LEU A 8 -35.40 -21.12 47.96
N ILE A 9 -35.15 -21.64 49.18
CA ILE A 9 -33.85 -22.06 49.72
C ILE A 9 -33.81 -23.61 49.87
N VAL A 10 -34.78 -24.35 49.29
CA VAL A 10 -35.02 -25.76 49.73
C VAL A 10 -34.98 -26.83 48.63
N LEU A 11 -34.65 -26.57 47.35
CA LEU A 11 -34.74 -27.66 46.35
C LEU A 11 -33.55 -28.03 45.45
N THR A 12 -32.35 -27.47 45.60
CA THR A 12 -31.20 -27.99 44.82
C THR A 12 -29.93 -28.26 45.61
N VAL A 13 -30.04 -28.32 46.94
CA VAL A 13 -29.09 -28.97 47.87
C VAL A 13 -29.41 -30.48 48.04
N LEU A 14 -30.06 -31.12 47.05
CA LEU A 14 -30.51 -32.53 47.14
C LEU A 14 -30.03 -33.46 45.98
N LEU A 15 -29.13 -32.99 45.14
CA LEU A 15 -28.27 -33.77 44.25
C LEU A 15 -26.86 -33.21 44.51
N ALA A 16 -25.91 -33.83 45.20
CA ALA A 16 -25.69 -35.23 45.43
C ALA A 16 -24.94 -35.45 46.75
N LEU A 17 -25.60 -36.14 47.68
CA LEU A 17 -24.93 -37.23 48.40
C LEU A 17 -24.58 -38.30 47.35
N SER A 18 -23.30 -38.65 47.18
CA SER A 18 -22.83 -40.05 47.18
C SER A 18 -21.39 -40.18 46.66
N ALA A 19 -20.40 -40.09 47.56
CA ALA A 19 -19.20 -40.97 47.55
C ALA A 19 -18.23 -40.57 48.67
N ALA A 20 -18.47 -41.06 49.89
CA ALA A 20 -17.42 -41.56 50.78
C ALA A 20 -18.08 -42.07 52.07
N ILE A 21 -18.53 -43.33 52.05
CA ILE A 21 -18.88 -44.09 53.25
C ILE A 21 -17.73 -45.09 53.53
N ALA A 22 -17.37 -45.13 54.82
CA ALA A 22 -16.82 -46.24 55.59
C ALA A 22 -15.34 -46.62 55.40
N LEU A 23 -14.59 -46.58 56.51
CA LEU A 23 -14.37 -47.70 57.45
C LEU A 23 -13.91 -47.06 58.79
N ALA A 24 -14.64 -47.11 59.92
CA ALA A 24 -14.78 -48.24 60.85
C ALA A 24 -13.42 -48.92 61.14
N ALA A 25 -12.92 -49.14 62.35
CA ALA A 25 -13.35 -48.97 63.73
C ALA A 25 -12.13 -49.38 64.60
N CYS A 26 -11.99 -48.87 65.83
CA CYS A 26 -11.75 -49.67 67.05
C CYS A 26 -11.38 -48.72 68.20
N GLY A 27 -12.06 -48.90 69.33
CA GLY A 27 -11.94 -48.02 70.50
C GLY A 27 -10.64 -48.17 71.29
N GLY A 28 -10.34 -47.08 72.00
CA GLY A 28 -9.49 -46.98 73.18
C GLY A 28 -10.07 -45.88 74.08
N ASP A 29 -10.08 -46.16 75.38
CA ASP A 29 -10.76 -45.49 76.51
C ASP A 29 -10.10 -44.13 76.90
N PRO A 30 -10.52 -43.38 77.95
CA PRO A 30 -10.90 -41.97 77.85
C PRO A 30 -10.04 -41.08 78.76
N SER A 31 -9.00 -40.41 78.27
CA SER A 31 -8.32 -39.37 79.08
C SER A 31 -7.31 -38.54 78.31
N GLU A 32 -7.69 -37.78 77.28
CA GLU A 32 -6.84 -36.67 76.86
C GLU A 32 -7.73 -35.45 76.60
N THR A 33 -8.06 -34.73 77.66
CA THR A 33 -8.24 -33.28 77.53
C THR A 33 -6.96 -32.76 76.90
N GLY A 34 -7.00 -32.34 75.63
CA GLY A 34 -5.86 -31.76 74.94
C GLY A 34 -5.22 -30.72 75.85
N THR A 35 -3.90 -30.79 76.02
CA THR A 35 -3.19 -29.87 76.92
C THR A 35 -3.48 -28.45 76.44
N LYS A 36 -4.21 -27.69 77.26
CA LYS A 36 -4.52 -26.30 76.94
C LYS A 36 -3.36 -25.42 77.36
N TYR A 37 -2.95 -24.57 76.45
CA TYR A 37 -1.91 -23.60 76.68
C TYR A 37 -2.53 -22.21 76.76
N THR A 38 -1.92 -21.36 77.58
CA THR A 38 -2.43 -20.02 77.86
C THR A 38 -1.79 -19.00 76.93
N VAL A 39 -2.62 -18.09 76.41
CA VAL A 39 -2.22 -16.90 75.68
C VAL A 39 -2.38 -15.70 76.59
N THR A 40 -1.31 -14.92 76.73
CA THR A 40 -1.29 -13.68 77.51
C THR A 40 -0.72 -12.53 76.68
N TYR A 41 -1.02 -11.30 77.08
CA TYR A 41 -0.54 -10.10 76.38
C TYR A 41 0.25 -9.23 77.37
N ALA A 42 1.38 -8.68 76.92
CA ALA A 42 2.27 -7.82 77.69
C ALA A 42 2.45 -6.47 76.99
N ASN A 43 2.58 -5.41 77.78
CA ASN A 43 2.67 -4.02 77.30
C ASN A 43 4.00 -3.66 76.64
N GLY A 44 5.01 -4.53 76.69
CA GLY A 44 6.30 -4.40 75.99
C GLY A 44 7.23 -3.28 76.43
N ALA A 45 6.77 -2.33 77.24
CA ALA A 45 7.60 -1.28 77.82
C ALA A 45 7.12 -0.90 79.22
N ALA A 46 8.03 -0.59 80.14
CA ALA A 46 7.70 -0.30 81.54
C ALA A 46 6.92 1.02 81.72
N ASP A 47 7.03 1.92 80.74
CA ASP A 47 6.35 3.22 80.62
C ASP A 47 5.03 3.15 79.81
N ALA A 48 4.66 1.99 79.27
CA ALA A 48 3.36 1.77 78.63
C ALA A 48 2.26 1.49 79.67
N THR A 49 1.11 2.14 79.52
CA THR A 49 -0.04 2.12 80.46
C THR A 49 -1.31 1.59 79.80
N GLY A 50 -2.16 0.88 80.53
CA GLY A 50 -3.43 0.33 80.01
C GLY A 50 -3.86 -0.93 80.74
N ASP A 51 -5.03 -1.47 80.38
CA ASP A 51 -5.55 -2.69 80.99
C ASP A 51 -4.98 -3.92 80.29
N THR A 52 -4.38 -4.84 81.05
CA THR A 52 -3.90 -6.11 80.50
C THR A 52 -5.08 -6.95 80.01
N PRO A 53 -5.09 -7.39 78.73
CA PRO A 53 -6.15 -8.24 78.21
C PRO A 53 -6.31 -9.53 79.00
N ALA A 54 -7.55 -10.00 79.14
CA ALA A 54 -7.85 -11.25 79.82
C ALA A 54 -7.15 -12.43 79.10
N SER A 55 -6.47 -13.27 79.87
CA SER A 55 -5.80 -14.46 79.35
C SER A 55 -6.82 -15.45 78.78
N GLN A 56 -6.46 -16.09 77.66
CA GLN A 56 -7.29 -17.08 76.98
C GLN A 56 -6.54 -18.41 76.90
N SER A 57 -7.25 -19.52 76.68
CA SER A 57 -6.61 -20.84 76.61
C SER A 57 -7.16 -21.66 75.45
N TYR A 58 -6.24 -22.18 74.65
CA TYR A 58 -6.49 -22.93 73.42
C TYR A 58 -5.79 -24.29 73.47
N GLU A 59 -6.33 -25.28 72.77
CA GLU A 59 -5.67 -26.59 72.62
C GLU A 59 -4.50 -26.49 71.63
N GLU A 60 -3.46 -27.33 71.79
CA GLU A 60 -2.35 -27.39 70.83
C GLU A 60 -2.87 -27.64 69.40
N GLY A 61 -2.47 -26.80 68.45
CA GLY A 61 -2.91 -26.84 67.06
C GLY A 61 -4.20 -26.06 66.76
N GLU A 62 -4.90 -25.53 67.76
CA GLU A 62 -6.09 -24.68 67.59
C GLU A 62 -5.69 -23.27 67.08
N THR A 63 -6.44 -22.73 66.12
CA THR A 63 -6.20 -21.39 65.57
C THR A 63 -7.12 -20.34 66.21
N PHE A 64 -6.59 -19.15 66.48
CA PHE A 64 -7.34 -18.02 67.01
C PHE A 64 -6.81 -16.69 66.47
N THR A 65 -7.59 -15.62 66.59
CA THR A 65 -7.16 -14.28 66.18
C THR A 65 -6.55 -13.50 67.34
N LEU A 66 -5.44 -12.83 67.07
CA LEU A 66 -4.81 -11.90 68.02
C LEU A 66 -5.68 -10.67 68.22
N LEU A 67 -5.45 -9.94 69.31
CA LEU A 67 -6.23 -8.74 69.60
C LEU A 67 -6.13 -7.72 68.45
N PRO A 68 -7.27 -7.24 67.93
CA PRO A 68 -7.32 -6.35 66.76
C PRO A 68 -6.98 -4.89 67.08
N ALA A 69 -6.80 -4.55 68.35
CA ALA A 69 -6.35 -3.24 68.81
C ALA A 69 -5.57 -3.41 70.11
N ASP A 70 -4.51 -2.60 70.30
CA ASP A 70 -3.77 -2.58 71.55
C ASP A 70 -4.63 -1.95 72.67
N THR A 71 -4.64 -2.58 73.84
CA THR A 71 -5.28 -2.03 75.05
C THR A 71 -4.31 -1.21 75.89
N PHE A 72 -3.03 -1.17 75.49
CA PHE A 72 -2.00 -0.34 76.07
C PHE A 72 -1.80 0.96 75.27
N THR A 73 -1.23 1.96 75.93
CA THR A 73 -0.89 3.27 75.38
C THR A 73 0.45 3.70 75.95
N ARG A 74 1.33 4.26 75.13
CA ARG A 74 2.65 4.73 75.55
C ARG A 74 2.84 6.16 75.06
N ALA A 75 3.13 7.08 75.98
CA ALA A 75 3.20 8.50 75.63
C ALA A 75 4.41 8.77 74.73
N GLY A 76 4.18 9.42 73.59
CA GLY A 76 5.23 9.70 72.59
C GLY A 76 5.70 8.45 71.86
N TYR A 77 4.86 7.41 71.78
CA TYR A 77 5.11 6.23 70.95
C TYR A 77 3.78 5.67 70.40
N THR A 78 3.77 5.17 69.16
CA THR A 78 2.65 4.49 68.52
C THR A 78 2.83 2.97 68.54
N PHE A 79 1.75 2.19 68.77
CA PHE A 79 1.77 0.72 68.73
C PHE A 79 2.05 0.23 67.30
N SER A 80 2.97 -0.71 67.15
CA SER A 80 3.39 -1.27 65.85
C SER A 80 2.83 -2.68 65.62
N SER A 81 3.12 -3.65 66.49
CA SER A 81 2.73 -5.05 66.29
C SER A 81 2.80 -5.87 67.59
N TRP A 82 2.31 -7.12 67.56
CA TRP A 82 2.46 -8.10 68.63
C TRP A 82 3.63 -9.04 68.35
N SER A 83 4.53 -9.27 69.32
CA SER A 83 5.59 -10.28 69.18
C SER A 83 5.42 -11.43 70.16
N ASP A 84 5.53 -12.68 69.69
CA ASP A 84 5.55 -13.87 70.57
C ASP A 84 6.94 -14.17 71.17
N GLY A 85 7.92 -13.30 70.91
CA GLY A 85 9.32 -13.43 71.30
C GLY A 85 10.21 -14.06 70.23
N SER A 86 9.64 -14.63 69.16
CA SER A 86 10.39 -15.13 68.00
C SER A 86 10.01 -14.41 66.71
N ASN A 87 8.72 -14.17 66.50
CA ASN A 87 8.16 -13.50 65.33
C ASN A 87 7.28 -12.30 65.73
N THR A 88 6.98 -11.45 64.75
CA THR A 88 6.07 -10.31 64.87
C THR A 88 4.81 -10.55 64.06
N TYR A 89 3.67 -10.12 64.60
CA TYR A 89 2.33 -10.35 64.07
C TYR A 89 1.52 -9.05 64.14
N GLU A 90 0.86 -8.71 63.05
CA GLU A 90 -0.04 -7.57 62.99
C GLU A 90 -1.23 -7.73 63.95
N ALA A 91 -1.83 -6.62 64.36
CA ALA A 91 -3.06 -6.66 65.16
C ALA A 91 -4.17 -7.39 64.38
N GLY A 92 -4.85 -8.34 65.04
CA GLY A 92 -5.90 -9.15 64.42
C GLY A 92 -5.41 -10.36 63.61
N ALA A 93 -4.10 -10.60 63.51
CA ALA A 93 -3.55 -11.75 62.78
C ALA A 93 -4.05 -13.10 63.34
N THR A 94 -4.13 -14.13 62.48
CA THR A 94 -4.45 -15.51 62.92
C THR A 94 -3.19 -16.22 63.42
N TYR A 95 -3.29 -16.87 64.57
CA TYR A 95 -2.18 -17.60 65.21
C TYR A 95 -2.60 -19.03 65.57
N THR A 96 -1.72 -20.00 65.33
CA THR A 96 -1.91 -21.41 65.68
C THR A 96 -1.22 -21.71 67.01
N MET A 97 -1.97 -22.23 67.99
CA MET A 97 -1.47 -22.44 69.35
C MET A 97 -0.39 -23.53 69.40
N PRO A 98 0.84 -23.24 69.85
CA PRO A 98 1.90 -24.24 69.99
C PRO A 98 1.76 -25.03 71.31
N ALA A 99 2.59 -26.07 71.46
CA ALA A 99 2.66 -26.93 72.65
C ALA A 99 3.24 -26.25 73.93
N HIS A 100 3.06 -24.93 74.10
CA HIS A 100 3.52 -24.15 75.24
C HIS A 100 2.72 -22.84 75.36
N ASN A 101 2.75 -22.21 76.55
CA ASN A 101 2.10 -20.91 76.76
C ASN A 101 2.80 -19.81 75.96
N VAL A 102 2.03 -18.90 75.36
CA VAL A 102 2.54 -17.80 74.52
C VAL A 102 2.21 -16.47 75.17
N THR A 103 3.17 -15.53 75.14
CA THR A 103 2.97 -14.15 75.57
C THR A 103 3.24 -13.21 74.41
N PHE A 104 2.20 -12.53 73.93
CA PHE A 104 2.34 -11.51 72.89
C PHE A 104 2.71 -10.17 73.51
N THR A 105 3.83 -9.60 73.09
CA THR A 105 4.41 -8.38 73.65
C THR A 105 4.26 -7.24 72.64
N ALA A 106 3.59 -6.16 73.05
CA ALA A 106 3.38 -4.97 72.22
C ALA A 106 4.72 -4.32 71.82
N GLN A 107 4.86 -3.99 70.54
CA GLN A 107 6.01 -3.26 70.00
C GLN A 107 5.65 -1.78 69.76
N TRP A 108 6.60 -0.87 69.98
CA TRP A 108 6.36 0.57 70.02
C TRP A 108 7.37 1.36 69.16
N THR A 109 6.88 2.37 68.45
CA THR A 109 7.68 3.29 67.63
C THR A 109 7.57 4.71 68.19
N ALA A 110 8.66 5.46 68.36
CA ALA A 110 8.66 6.78 69.03
C ALA A 110 8.04 7.90 68.18
N ASP A 111 7.24 8.76 68.79
CA ASP A 111 6.70 10.00 68.24
C ASP A 111 7.65 11.16 68.63
N GLY A 112 8.39 11.73 67.68
CA GLY A 112 9.58 12.56 67.95
C GLY A 112 9.35 14.05 68.23
N SER A 113 10.22 14.67 69.05
CA SER A 113 10.44 16.12 69.09
C SER A 113 11.88 16.56 69.49
N THR A 114 12.58 17.26 68.56
CA THR A 114 13.47 18.47 68.69
C THR A 114 14.95 18.35 69.20
N PRO A 115 15.80 19.42 69.17
CA PRO A 115 16.76 19.82 68.09
C PRO A 115 18.27 19.94 68.50
N ASP A 116 19.14 20.10 67.49
CA ASP A 116 20.54 20.59 67.46
C ASP A 116 21.68 19.73 68.07
N ASP A 117 22.32 18.93 67.21
CA ASP A 117 23.65 18.36 67.43
C ASP A 117 24.49 18.19 66.14
N GLY A 118 24.55 19.20 65.27
CA GLY A 118 25.66 19.33 64.30
C GLY A 118 25.93 18.16 63.33
N GLU A 119 24.94 17.30 63.09
CA GLU A 119 24.88 16.37 61.95
C GLU A 119 24.11 17.04 60.79
N GLU A 120 24.43 16.65 59.55
CA GLU A 120 23.92 17.24 58.31
C GLU A 120 22.42 17.60 58.40
N ASP A 121 22.04 18.83 57.98
CA ASP A 121 20.65 19.34 57.88
C ASP A 121 19.80 18.38 57.03
N LEU A 122 19.46 17.19 57.50
CA LEU A 122 18.62 16.24 56.78
C LEU A 122 17.16 16.71 56.93
N PRO A 123 16.43 16.88 55.82
CA PRO A 123 15.07 17.40 55.87
C PRO A 123 14.16 16.46 56.66
N THR A 124 13.30 17.02 57.52
CA THR A 124 12.15 16.31 58.07
C THR A 124 11.07 16.23 56.99
N LEU A 125 10.60 15.01 56.71
CA LEU A 125 9.62 14.71 55.66
C LEU A 125 8.27 15.35 55.99
N THR A 126 7.79 16.24 55.13
CA THR A 126 6.36 16.58 55.05
C THR A 126 5.84 16.02 53.73
N GLU A 127 4.87 15.12 53.79
CA GLU A 127 4.35 14.42 52.62
C GLU A 127 3.19 15.21 52.01
N LEU A 128 3.15 15.29 50.68
CA LEU A 128 1.98 15.77 49.95
C LEU A 128 0.83 14.77 50.15
N SER A 129 -0.41 15.26 50.19
CA SER A 129 -1.59 14.42 50.41
C SER A 129 -1.77 13.38 49.29
N ALA A 130 -2.48 12.28 49.58
CA ALA A 130 -2.80 11.26 48.56
C ALA A 130 -3.52 11.87 47.34
N ASP A 131 -4.40 12.85 47.56
CA ASP A 131 -5.10 13.62 46.52
C ASP A 131 -4.14 14.26 45.50
N PHE A 132 -2.90 14.56 45.89
CA PHE A 132 -1.88 15.10 44.98
C PHE A 132 -1.45 14.10 43.91
N TYR A 133 -1.47 12.81 44.23
CA TYR A 133 -1.03 11.73 43.34
C TYR A 133 -2.17 11.08 42.57
N ASP A 134 -3.38 11.61 42.74
CA ASP A 134 -4.57 11.25 41.99
C ASP A 134 -4.73 12.19 40.79
N SER A 135 -4.68 11.63 39.58
CA SER A 135 -4.80 12.37 38.33
C SER A 135 -6.08 13.17 38.20
N ASP A 136 -7.18 12.74 38.83
CA ASP A 136 -8.48 13.38 38.69
C ASP A 136 -8.54 14.75 39.36
N ASN A 137 -7.61 15.02 40.29
CA ASN A 137 -7.54 16.29 41.02
C ASN A 137 -6.72 17.37 40.28
N TRP A 138 -6.03 17.02 39.19
CA TRP A 138 -5.23 17.95 38.41
C TRP A 138 -6.08 18.63 37.34
N VAL A 139 -6.09 19.96 37.35
CA VAL A 139 -6.84 20.78 36.40
C VAL A 139 -5.90 21.48 35.43
N TYR A 140 -6.38 21.81 34.24
CA TYR A 140 -5.57 22.56 33.27
C TYR A 140 -5.19 23.94 33.81
N MET A 141 -3.93 24.32 33.59
CA MET A 141 -3.50 25.70 33.77
C MET A 141 -4.19 26.62 32.76
N THR A 142 -4.37 27.89 33.13
CA THR A 142 -4.92 28.91 32.23
C THR A 142 -3.81 29.84 31.73
N ASN A 143 -3.94 30.34 30.50
CA ASN A 143 -3.16 31.44 29.94
C ASN A 143 -4.10 32.53 29.39
N ASP A 144 -3.60 33.78 29.28
CA ASP A 144 -4.26 34.92 28.62
C ASP A 144 -5.78 35.10 28.92
N ASP A 145 -6.11 35.63 30.10
CA ASP A 145 -7.49 35.98 30.49
C ASP A 145 -8.49 34.80 30.56
N GLY A 146 -8.01 33.55 30.64
CA GLY A 146 -8.81 32.37 31.02
C GLY A 146 -9.11 31.38 29.89
N GLU A 147 -8.42 31.45 28.75
CA GLU A 147 -8.50 30.41 27.72
C GLU A 147 -7.40 29.36 27.91
N SER A 148 -7.73 28.08 27.71
CA SER A 148 -6.78 26.96 27.74
C SER A 148 -6.21 26.77 26.33
N LEU A 149 -5.15 27.50 25.97
CA LEU A 149 -4.62 27.49 24.60
C LEU A 149 -3.36 26.66 24.39
N ASP A 150 -2.82 26.04 25.44
CA ASP A 150 -1.64 25.17 25.34
C ASP A 150 -2.04 23.74 25.75
N GLY A 151 -2.92 23.17 24.92
CA GLY A 151 -3.54 21.85 25.08
C GLY A 151 -2.51 20.74 25.17
N GLY A 152 -2.39 20.19 26.38
CA GLY A 152 -1.54 19.08 26.73
C GLY A 152 -2.31 17.82 27.10
N GLU A 153 -1.61 16.70 27.27
CA GLU A 153 -2.22 15.47 27.78
C GLU A 153 -2.64 15.64 29.25
N VAL A 154 -3.60 14.83 29.70
CA VAL A 154 -4.02 14.79 31.09
C VAL A 154 -2.97 14.00 31.89
N ALA A 155 -2.68 14.39 33.13
CA ALA A 155 -1.94 13.50 34.02
C ALA A 155 -2.72 12.20 34.25
N TYR A 156 -2.00 11.10 34.47
CA TYR A 156 -2.63 9.82 34.80
C TYR A 156 -1.86 9.12 35.91
N SER A 157 -2.61 8.53 36.85
CA SER A 157 -2.05 7.74 37.94
C SER A 157 -1.59 6.37 37.42
N LEU A 158 -0.46 5.90 37.95
CA LEU A 158 0.19 4.64 37.62
C LEU A 158 0.16 3.70 38.83
N SER A 159 0.26 2.40 38.58
CA SER A 159 0.16 1.35 39.61
C SER A 159 1.24 1.40 40.68
N ASP A 160 2.39 2.02 40.41
CA ASP A 160 3.45 2.26 41.40
C ASP A 160 3.14 3.44 42.36
N GLY A 161 1.89 3.94 42.33
CA GLY A 161 1.43 5.07 43.12
C GLY A 161 1.94 6.42 42.62
N SER A 162 2.54 6.46 41.43
CA SER A 162 3.00 7.68 40.80
C SER A 162 1.92 8.32 39.92
N ILE A 163 2.10 9.61 39.62
CA ILE A 163 1.35 10.35 38.63
C ILE A 163 2.32 10.79 37.54
N LYS A 164 1.97 10.56 36.28
CA LYS A 164 2.79 10.93 35.12
C LYS A 164 2.16 12.08 34.36
N PHE A 165 3.01 13.05 34.02
CA PHE A 165 2.67 14.22 33.20
C PHE A 165 3.46 14.12 31.89
N HIS A 166 2.76 14.12 30.76
CA HIS A 166 3.37 14.07 29.44
C HIS A 166 2.78 15.18 28.59
N ARG A 167 3.63 15.99 27.95
CA ARG A 167 3.20 17.19 27.21
C ARG A 167 2.08 17.97 27.92
N ALA A 168 2.15 18.13 29.24
CA ALA A 168 1.02 18.56 30.08
C ALA A 168 1.23 19.96 30.66
N ASN A 169 0.12 20.67 30.89
CA ASN A 169 0.06 21.97 31.57
C ASN A 169 -1.03 21.92 32.63
N GLN A 170 -0.70 21.46 33.83
CA GLN A 170 -1.69 21.19 34.87
C GLN A 170 -1.32 21.79 36.22
N ALA A 171 -2.32 22.05 37.04
CA ALA A 171 -2.19 22.58 38.38
C ALA A 171 -3.17 21.89 39.34
N ILE A 172 -2.81 21.90 40.62
CA ILE A 172 -3.61 21.35 41.71
C ILE A 172 -3.46 22.26 42.94
N GLU A 173 -4.54 22.38 43.73
CA GLU A 173 -4.49 23.07 45.02
C GLU A 173 -3.97 22.12 46.10
N VAL A 174 -2.83 22.44 46.70
CA VAL A 174 -2.14 21.62 47.72
C VAL A 174 -2.12 22.26 49.10
N GLY A 175 -2.61 23.49 49.23
CA GLY A 175 -2.55 24.28 50.46
C GLY A 175 -1.27 25.13 50.57
N ASP A 176 -1.14 25.83 51.70
CA ASP A 176 -0.02 26.75 51.95
C ASP A 176 1.28 25.97 52.21
N LEU A 177 2.24 26.11 51.29
CA LEU A 177 3.56 25.47 51.39
C LEU A 177 4.61 26.38 52.03
N THR A 178 4.21 27.51 52.62
CA THR A 178 5.11 28.40 53.35
C THR A 178 5.64 27.69 54.60
N ASN A 179 6.94 27.83 54.88
CA ASN A 179 7.58 27.20 56.04
C ASN A 179 7.46 25.66 56.06
N THR A 180 7.43 25.03 54.88
CA THR A 180 7.24 23.59 54.71
C THR A 180 8.38 22.96 53.90
N THR A 181 8.61 21.66 54.10
CA THR A 181 9.46 20.84 53.23
C THR A 181 8.58 20.12 52.22
N VAL A 182 8.82 20.28 50.92
CA VAL A 182 8.13 19.51 49.89
C VAL A 182 9.02 18.35 49.46
N SER A 183 8.56 17.12 49.69
CA SER A 183 9.31 15.89 49.41
C SER A 183 8.57 15.02 48.41
N PHE A 184 9.25 14.59 47.34
CA PHE A 184 8.68 13.70 46.32
C PHE A 184 9.79 12.93 45.59
N MET A 185 9.42 11.79 45.02
CA MET A 185 10.21 11.12 44.01
C MET A 185 9.88 11.72 42.64
N LEU A 186 10.89 12.00 41.83
CA LEU A 186 10.76 12.55 40.49
C LEU A 186 11.58 11.73 39.49
N LYS A 187 10.94 11.36 38.38
CA LYS A 187 11.59 10.82 37.19
C LYS A 187 11.23 11.72 36.01
N GLY A 188 12.20 12.38 35.40
CA GLY A 188 11.94 13.35 34.34
C GLY A 188 12.98 13.34 33.23
N THR A 189 12.54 13.64 32.01
CA THR A 189 13.39 13.69 30.81
C THR A 189 13.93 15.11 30.55
N ASN A 190 13.75 15.69 29.37
CA ASN A 190 14.15 17.07 29.07
C ASN A 190 13.00 18.05 29.36
N ASP A 191 13.35 19.32 29.52
CA ASP A 191 12.45 20.48 29.46
C ASP A 191 11.11 20.31 30.20
N TRP A 192 11.20 20.22 31.52
CA TRP A 192 10.05 20.21 32.43
C TRP A 192 10.22 21.26 33.53
N SER A 193 9.09 21.66 34.13
CA SER A 193 9.03 22.62 35.21
C SER A 193 7.95 22.26 36.22
N ILE A 194 8.27 22.40 37.50
CA ILE A 194 7.33 22.27 38.62
C ILE A 194 7.37 23.59 39.40
N TRP A 195 6.23 24.26 39.49
CA TRP A 195 6.06 25.45 40.31
C TRP A 195 5.49 25.09 41.68
N PHE A 196 6.09 25.67 42.71
CA PHE A 196 5.73 25.53 44.11
C PHE A 196 5.22 26.85 44.68
N ASN A 197 4.28 26.75 45.61
CA ASN A 197 3.68 27.88 46.33
C ASN A 197 3.12 28.94 45.37
N SER A 198 2.43 28.49 44.31
CA SER A 198 1.89 29.34 43.24
C SER A 198 0.64 30.09 43.70
N SER A 199 0.56 31.39 43.37
CA SER A 199 -0.54 32.27 43.76
C SER A 199 -1.83 32.05 42.96
N SER A 200 -1.73 31.44 41.78
CA SER A 200 -2.83 31.16 40.87
C SER A 200 -2.47 30.01 39.92
N ILE A 201 -3.47 29.34 39.36
CA ILE A 201 -3.33 28.41 38.23
C ILE A 201 -3.08 29.15 36.90
N ASP A 202 -3.30 30.47 36.87
CA ASP A 202 -3.02 31.35 35.73
C ASP A 202 -1.54 31.72 35.71
N ASN A 203 -0.84 31.25 34.67
CA ASN A 203 0.60 31.44 34.53
C ASN A 203 1.04 32.91 34.34
N THR A 204 0.13 33.81 33.95
CA THR A 204 0.47 35.22 33.63
C THR A 204 0.56 36.10 34.87
N VAL A 205 -0.13 35.75 35.95
CA VAL A 205 -0.19 36.51 37.22
C VAL A 205 0.25 35.68 38.43
N ASN A 206 0.95 34.57 38.17
CA ASN A 206 1.40 33.65 39.20
C ASN A 206 2.71 34.11 39.87
N SER A 207 2.70 34.31 41.19
CA SER A 207 3.90 34.43 42.03
C SER A 207 4.31 33.05 42.53
N SER A 208 5.47 32.54 42.11
CA SER A 208 5.89 31.17 42.42
C SER A 208 7.40 30.93 42.37
N TYR A 209 7.82 29.81 42.96
CA TYR A 209 9.17 29.25 42.88
C TYR A 209 9.18 28.04 41.95
N ARG A 210 10.11 27.94 41.02
CA ARG A 210 10.09 26.90 39.99
C ARG A 210 11.34 26.02 40.02
N LEU A 211 11.18 24.72 40.27
CA LEU A 211 12.20 23.72 39.95
C LEU A 211 12.05 23.36 38.47
N ALA A 212 13.14 23.37 37.71
CA ALA A 212 13.09 23.01 36.30
C ALA A 212 14.35 22.28 35.87
N TYR A 213 14.20 21.35 34.95
CA TYR A 213 15.29 20.89 34.10
C TYR A 213 15.08 21.50 32.73
N ALA A 214 15.91 22.48 32.37
CA ALA A 214 15.86 23.17 31.08
C ALA A 214 17.28 23.53 30.63
N TYR A 215 17.51 23.86 29.36
CA TYR A 215 18.81 24.26 28.80
C TYR A 215 20.00 23.45 29.37
N SER A 216 19.86 22.13 29.37
CA SER A 216 20.87 21.16 29.81
C SER A 216 21.26 21.19 31.30
N GLY A 217 20.38 21.69 32.19
CA GLY A 217 20.68 21.68 33.63
C GLY A 217 19.51 21.95 34.57
N LEU A 218 19.65 21.45 35.79
CA LEU A 218 18.70 21.62 36.88
C LEU A 218 18.86 23.00 37.53
N ARG A 219 17.74 23.69 37.80
CA ARG A 219 17.73 25.07 38.30
C ARG A 219 16.52 25.38 39.18
N ILE A 220 16.66 26.41 40.01
CA ILE A 220 15.54 27.13 40.62
C ILE A 220 15.36 28.48 39.91
N ALA A 221 14.13 28.81 39.52
CA ALA A 221 13.75 30.09 38.94
C ALA A 221 12.60 30.75 39.73
N LEU A 222 12.38 32.05 39.49
CA LEU A 222 11.27 32.82 40.05
C LEU A 222 10.31 33.22 38.94
N SER A 223 9.01 33.32 39.24
CA SER A 223 8.03 33.77 38.25
C SER A 223 8.23 35.21 37.76
N THR A 224 8.90 36.07 38.56
CA THR A 224 9.31 37.44 38.16
C THR A 224 10.48 37.46 37.17
N ALA A 225 11.13 36.32 36.95
CA ALA A 225 12.25 36.17 36.02
C ALA A 225 12.23 34.77 35.39
N PRO A 226 11.18 34.39 34.64
CA PRO A 226 10.91 33.01 34.24
C PRO A 226 11.94 32.46 33.25
N GLU A 227 12.71 33.32 32.60
CA GLU A 227 13.76 32.96 31.63
C GLU A 227 15.16 32.87 32.28
N SER A 228 15.34 33.45 33.47
CA SER A 228 16.62 33.49 34.18
C SER A 228 16.61 32.53 35.37
N ALA A 229 17.67 31.74 35.53
CA ALA A 229 17.83 30.94 36.73
C ALA A 229 18.14 31.87 37.92
N ALA A 230 17.41 31.71 39.02
CA ALA A 230 17.69 32.41 40.27
C ALA A 230 18.86 31.73 41.00
N ALA A 231 18.93 30.40 40.91
CA ALA A 231 20.09 29.59 41.28
C ALA A 231 20.19 28.37 40.34
N ALA A 232 21.41 28.02 39.92
CA ALA A 232 21.68 26.74 39.28
C ALA A 232 21.93 25.70 40.36
N ILE A 233 21.38 24.50 40.17
CA ILE A 233 21.65 23.37 41.05
C ILE A 233 22.81 22.59 40.40
N VAL A 234 23.98 22.66 41.03
CA VAL A 234 25.23 22.12 40.49
C VAL A 234 25.69 20.92 41.33
N ASN A 235 26.50 20.04 40.73
CA ASN A 235 27.19 18.96 41.44
C ASN A 235 26.22 18.05 42.24
N THR A 236 25.20 17.53 41.55
CA THR A 236 24.16 16.66 42.12
C THR A 236 24.28 15.23 41.62
N ASP A 237 23.83 14.26 42.42
CA ASP A 237 23.58 12.88 41.97
C ASP A 237 22.24 12.76 41.21
N TYR A 238 21.79 13.83 40.55
CA TYR A 238 20.58 13.78 39.73
C TYR A 238 20.84 13.00 38.44
N GLU A 239 20.12 11.91 38.25
CA GLU A 239 20.20 11.09 37.05
C GLU A 239 18.95 11.32 36.20
N LYS A 240 19.13 11.98 35.05
CA LYS A 240 18.03 12.26 34.12
C LYS A 240 17.39 10.95 33.66
N GLY A 241 16.06 10.90 33.66
CA GLY A 241 15.32 9.70 33.27
C GLY A 241 15.27 8.62 34.34
N GLU A 242 15.90 8.82 35.50
CA GLU A 242 15.87 7.90 36.65
C GLU A 242 15.05 8.47 37.81
N TRP A 243 14.69 7.61 38.77
CA TRP A 243 14.00 8.04 39.97
C TRP A 243 14.97 8.77 40.92
N ASN A 244 14.70 10.05 41.14
CA ASN A 244 15.45 10.90 42.03
C ASN A 244 14.56 11.41 43.15
N ARG A 245 15.02 11.34 44.39
CA ARG A 245 14.35 11.98 45.51
C ARG A 245 14.70 13.46 45.56
N PHE A 246 13.68 14.31 45.67
CA PHE A 246 13.83 15.73 45.93
C PHE A 246 13.22 16.08 47.28
N ASP A 247 13.93 16.88 48.06
CA ASP A 247 13.40 17.57 49.23
C ASP A 247 13.71 19.06 49.10
N ILE A 248 12.67 19.90 49.06
CA ILE A 248 12.79 21.36 48.93
C ILE A 248 12.24 22.01 50.19
N VAL A 249 13.10 22.70 50.93
CA VAL A 249 12.75 23.37 52.18
C VAL A 249 12.50 24.85 51.91
N PHE A 250 11.29 25.31 52.17
CA PHE A 250 10.93 26.73 52.14
C PHE A 250 10.87 27.27 53.56
N SER A 251 11.54 28.38 53.85
CA SER A 251 11.47 29.08 55.14
C SER A 251 11.27 30.58 54.90
N THR A 252 10.07 31.08 55.16
CA THR A 252 9.72 32.49 54.97
C THR A 252 9.44 33.17 56.30
N GLU A 253 10.22 34.22 56.58
CA GLU A 253 10.06 35.10 57.74
C GLU A 253 10.25 36.56 57.30
N ASP A 254 9.37 37.47 57.74
CA ASP A 254 9.44 38.91 57.46
C ASP A 254 9.65 39.30 55.98
N GLY A 255 9.00 38.60 55.05
CA GLY A 255 9.09 38.87 53.59
C GLY A 255 10.39 38.39 52.94
N VAL A 256 11.12 37.50 53.61
CA VAL A 256 12.32 36.86 53.09
C VAL A 256 12.12 35.36 53.08
N CYS A 257 12.20 34.74 51.90
CA CYS A 257 12.13 33.29 51.75
C CYS A 257 13.53 32.70 51.53
N GLU A 258 13.91 31.74 52.35
CA GLU A 258 15.08 30.90 52.16
C GLU A 258 14.66 29.55 51.56
N ILE A 259 15.44 29.04 50.61
CA ILE A 259 15.22 27.79 49.90
C ILE A 259 16.48 26.93 50.00
N LYS A 260 16.32 25.72 50.51
CA LYS A 260 17.34 24.66 50.47
C LYS A 260 16.83 23.51 49.61
N VAL A 261 17.70 22.92 48.80
CA VAL A 261 17.36 21.77 47.95
C VAL A 261 18.25 20.59 48.30
N TYR A 262 17.65 19.42 48.40
CA TYR A 262 18.35 18.14 48.55
C TYR A 262 17.95 17.23 47.40
N VAL A 263 18.93 16.53 46.86
CA VAL A 263 18.76 15.53 45.79
C VAL A 263 19.34 14.22 46.28
N ASN A 264 18.55 13.16 46.24
CA ASN A 264 18.95 11.81 46.69
C ASN A 264 19.54 11.80 48.12
N GLY A 265 18.94 12.61 49.00
CA GLY A 265 19.34 12.75 50.41
C GLY A 265 20.56 13.63 50.66
N LYS A 266 21.23 14.16 49.61
CA LYS A 266 22.38 15.05 49.73
C LYS A 266 21.98 16.50 49.49
N ARG A 267 22.53 17.40 50.29
CA ARG A 267 22.31 18.84 50.11
C ARG A 267 22.94 19.30 48.81
N ALA A 268 22.12 19.85 47.91
CA ALA A 268 22.58 20.26 46.59
C ALA A 268 23.43 21.54 46.66
N GLU A 269 24.45 21.63 45.81
CA GLU A 269 25.26 22.84 45.68
C GLU A 269 24.50 23.86 44.83
N LEU A 270 24.33 25.08 45.35
CA LEU A 270 23.60 26.14 44.66
C LEU A 270 24.60 27.21 44.20
N ALA A 271 24.61 27.48 42.90
CA ALA A 271 25.43 28.53 42.29
C ALA A 271 24.56 29.68 41.80
N THR A 272 24.98 30.92 42.03
CA THR A 272 24.33 32.10 41.45
C THR A 272 24.40 32.04 39.92
N SER A 273 23.25 32.08 39.25
CA SER A 273 23.14 31.91 37.79
C SER A 273 22.43 33.09 37.13
N GLY A 274 22.83 34.31 37.47
CA GLY A 274 22.27 35.55 36.93
C GLY A 274 22.12 36.63 38.00
N SER A 275 21.66 37.81 37.61
CA SER A 275 21.30 38.89 38.55
C SER A 275 19.77 38.98 38.62
N VAL A 276 19.16 38.13 39.44
CA VAL A 276 17.73 38.22 39.77
C VAL A 276 17.57 39.12 40.98
N GLU A 277 16.72 40.15 40.88
CA GLU A 277 16.52 41.13 41.94
C GLU A 277 16.04 40.46 43.24
N GLY A 278 16.61 40.87 44.38
CA GLY A 278 16.26 40.32 45.68
C GLY A 278 16.82 38.92 45.98
N VAL A 279 17.52 38.26 45.04
CA VAL A 279 18.07 36.90 45.24
C VAL A 279 19.56 36.92 45.58
N THR A 280 19.94 36.17 46.61
CA THR A 280 21.32 35.88 46.98
C THR A 280 21.49 34.38 47.24
N VAL A 281 22.62 33.79 46.86
CA VAL A 281 22.93 32.39 47.17
C VAL A 281 24.20 32.32 48.01
N GLU A 282 24.09 31.83 49.24
CA GLU A 282 25.22 31.67 50.17
C GLU A 282 25.09 30.36 50.94
N ASN A 283 26.19 29.63 51.15
CA ASN A 283 26.22 28.36 51.90
C ASN A 283 25.16 27.33 51.42
N ASN A 284 24.96 27.20 50.11
CA ASN A 284 23.95 26.33 49.50
C ASN A 284 22.50 26.62 49.98
N VAL A 285 22.23 27.89 50.31
CA VAL A 285 20.88 28.43 50.57
C VAL A 285 20.61 29.53 49.56
N MET A 286 19.49 29.44 48.86
CA MET A 286 18.97 30.56 48.07
C MET A 286 18.08 31.41 48.96
N ARG A 287 18.38 32.70 49.09
CA ARG A 287 17.59 33.68 49.85
C ARG A 287 16.97 34.67 48.89
N HIS A 288 15.65 34.81 48.92
CA HIS A 288 14.88 35.74 48.10
C HIS A 288 14.17 36.76 49.02
N VAL A 289 14.58 38.02 48.94
CA VAL A 289 13.86 39.16 49.53
C VAL A 289 12.68 39.48 48.60
N GLN A 290 11.48 39.08 49.01
CA GLN A 290 10.29 39.16 48.18
C GLN A 290 9.89 40.64 47.98
N PRO A 291 9.69 41.11 46.74
CA PRO A 291 9.29 42.50 46.48
C PRO A 291 7.84 42.75 46.94
N GLU A 292 7.49 44.03 47.12
CA GLU A 292 6.13 44.44 47.51
C GLU A 292 5.11 43.94 46.48
N GLY A 293 4.20 43.06 46.91
CA GLY A 293 3.17 42.43 46.05
C GLY A 293 3.50 41.00 45.58
N PHE A 294 4.69 40.46 45.88
CA PHE A 294 4.98 39.04 45.65
C PHE A 294 4.27 38.19 46.72
N THR A 295 3.10 37.67 46.37
CA THR A 295 2.28 36.84 47.27
C THR A 295 2.22 35.43 46.73
N THR A 296 2.83 34.46 47.41
CA THR A 296 2.69 33.04 47.09
C THR A 296 1.29 32.53 47.47
N GLY A 297 0.88 31.38 46.95
CA GLY A 297 -0.43 30.78 47.25
C GLY A 297 -0.44 29.26 47.21
N ASN A 298 -1.64 28.68 47.20
CA ASN A 298 -1.84 27.28 47.57
C ASN A 298 -1.68 26.27 46.43
N TYR A 299 -1.15 26.67 45.27
CA TYR A 299 -1.11 25.80 44.09
C TYR A 299 0.27 25.23 43.82
N MET A 300 0.29 24.00 43.33
CA MET A 300 1.42 23.43 42.59
C MET A 300 1.02 23.29 41.13
N ALA A 301 1.97 23.52 40.23
CA ALA A 301 1.74 23.40 38.81
C ALA A 301 2.89 22.67 38.12
N VAL A 302 2.58 21.91 37.09
CA VAL A 302 3.51 21.11 36.29
C VAL A 302 3.36 21.50 34.82
N LYS A 303 4.50 21.79 34.18
CA LYS A 303 4.61 22.00 32.74
C LYS A 303 5.66 21.09 32.15
N VAL A 304 5.30 20.40 31.08
CA VAL A 304 6.20 19.53 30.30
C VAL A 304 6.16 19.96 28.85
N TRP A 305 7.32 20.28 28.28
CA TRP A 305 7.44 20.75 26.91
C TRP A 305 7.74 19.58 25.96
N GLU A 306 7.21 19.60 24.74
CA GLU A 306 7.44 18.60 23.69
C GLU A 306 6.82 17.21 23.95
N ALA A 307 6.53 16.48 22.86
CA ALA A 307 5.81 15.21 22.87
C ALA A 307 6.65 13.98 23.28
N ASN A 308 7.95 14.15 23.54
CA ASN A 308 8.82 13.05 23.99
C ASN A 308 9.29 13.26 25.43
N ASN A 309 8.82 14.32 26.10
CA ASN A 309 9.22 14.62 27.45
C ASN A 309 8.13 14.28 28.46
N TYR A 310 8.56 13.81 29.63
CA TYR A 310 7.67 13.56 30.76
C TYR A 310 8.32 13.99 32.06
N VAL A 311 7.46 14.21 33.05
CA VAL A 311 7.82 14.16 34.46
C VAL A 311 6.85 13.24 35.19
N GLN A 312 7.35 12.42 36.08
CA GLN A 312 6.58 11.45 36.84
C GLN A 312 6.90 11.64 38.32
N LEU A 313 5.86 11.73 39.15
CA LEU A 313 5.96 12.06 40.57
C LEU A 313 5.36 10.96 41.43
N LYS A 314 5.99 10.58 42.55
CA LYS A 314 5.38 9.67 43.54
C LYS A 314 5.73 10.00 44.99
N PRO A 315 4.97 9.47 45.98
CA PRO A 315 5.27 9.65 47.39
C PRO A 315 6.65 9.10 47.78
N VAL A 316 7.20 9.60 48.89
CA VAL A 316 8.55 9.23 49.35
C VAL A 316 8.58 7.89 50.14
N SER A 317 7.43 7.33 50.57
CA SER A 317 7.30 5.89 50.92
C SER A 317 5.87 5.43 51.27
N ALA A 318 5.43 4.29 50.72
CA ALA A 318 4.58 3.29 51.39
C ALA A 318 4.99 1.90 50.86
N SER A 319 5.01 0.87 51.72
CA SER A 319 5.44 -0.51 51.46
C SER A 319 5.20 -1.00 50.03
N GLU A 320 6.21 -1.66 49.42
CA GLU A 320 6.09 -2.38 48.15
C GLU A 320 4.79 -3.20 48.11
N ASN A 321 3.77 -2.68 47.43
CA ASN A 321 2.60 -3.45 47.05
C ASN A 321 3.03 -4.38 45.91
N ALA A 322 2.51 -5.61 45.93
CA ALA A 322 2.81 -6.64 44.96
C ALA A 322 2.77 -6.10 43.52
N ASP A 323 3.76 -6.47 42.71
CA ASP A 323 3.82 -6.14 41.28
C ASP A 323 2.48 -6.44 40.63
N VAL A 324 1.76 -5.38 40.25
CA VAL A 324 0.50 -5.48 39.50
C VAL A 324 0.88 -5.83 38.06
N PRO A 325 0.42 -6.96 37.50
CA PRO A 325 0.87 -7.40 36.19
C PRO A 325 0.62 -6.35 35.11
N VAL A 326 1.64 -6.09 34.29
CA VAL A 326 1.56 -5.13 33.19
C VAL A 326 1.17 -5.83 31.89
N ILE A 327 0.14 -5.30 31.24
CA ILE A 327 -0.39 -5.75 29.96
C ILE A 327 0.03 -4.74 28.88
N ALA A 328 0.83 -5.17 27.91
CA ALA A 328 1.12 -4.40 26.71
C ALA A 328 0.16 -4.78 25.58
N CYS A 329 -0.75 -3.87 25.20
CA CYS A 329 -1.55 -4.03 24.00
C CYS A 329 -0.72 -3.56 22.79
N ILE A 330 -0.26 -4.50 21.96
CA ILE A 330 0.62 -4.27 20.82
C ILE A 330 -0.21 -4.37 19.54
N GLY A 331 -0.17 -3.33 18.71
CA GLY A 331 -0.94 -3.34 17.48
C GLY A 331 -0.75 -2.12 16.58
N ALA A 332 -1.52 -2.11 15.50
CA ALA A 332 -1.58 -0.99 14.58
C ALA A 332 -2.74 -0.04 14.95
N SER A 333 -3.47 0.47 13.95
CA SER A 333 -4.60 1.39 14.11
C SER A 333 -5.74 0.85 14.99
N ILE A 334 -6.05 -0.45 14.91
CA ILE A 334 -7.09 -1.08 15.73
C ILE A 334 -6.72 -1.05 17.22
N THR A 335 -5.45 -1.28 17.58
CA THR A 335 -5.00 -1.17 18.97
C THR A 335 -4.84 0.27 19.42
N GLU A 336 -4.40 1.13 18.51
CA GLU A 336 -4.37 2.57 18.72
C GLU A 336 -5.75 3.05 19.20
N GLY A 337 -6.81 2.71 18.46
CA GLY A 337 -8.18 3.11 18.77
C GLY A 337 -8.92 3.75 17.61
N ALA A 338 -8.43 3.61 16.37
CA ALA A 338 -9.14 4.08 15.19
C ALA A 338 -10.55 3.49 15.14
N GLY A 339 -11.56 4.29 14.77
CA GLY A 339 -12.96 3.88 14.77
C GLY A 339 -13.73 4.17 16.06
N ALA A 340 -13.05 4.33 17.21
CA ALA A 340 -13.70 4.79 18.45
C ALA A 340 -14.07 6.28 18.39
N ASP A 341 -15.16 6.69 19.07
CA ASP A 341 -15.55 8.11 19.11
C ASP A 341 -14.47 8.96 19.81
N ASN A 342 -13.86 8.40 20.87
CA ASN A 342 -12.64 8.93 21.46
C ASN A 342 -11.60 7.83 21.68
N PHE A 343 -10.63 7.80 20.77
CA PHE A 343 -9.43 6.96 20.81
C PHE A 343 -8.82 6.75 22.20
N TYR A 344 -8.72 7.82 23.02
CA TYR A 344 -8.02 7.78 24.29
C TYR A 344 -8.81 7.12 25.42
N THR A 345 -10.14 7.11 25.32
CA THR A 345 -11.04 6.61 26.38
C THR A 345 -11.84 5.39 25.97
N GLU A 346 -11.95 5.13 24.66
CA GLU A 346 -12.88 4.17 24.08
C GLU A 346 -12.24 3.15 23.13
N SER A 347 -10.91 3.16 22.97
CA SER A 347 -10.18 2.05 22.35
C SER A 347 -10.24 0.78 23.21
N TYR A 348 -10.03 -0.41 22.65
CA TYR A 348 -10.05 -1.63 23.46
C TYR A 348 -9.01 -1.63 24.59
N PRO A 349 -7.78 -1.06 24.47
CA PRO A 349 -6.86 -0.98 25.60
C PRO A 349 -7.41 -0.09 26.72
N ALA A 350 -8.01 1.06 26.39
CA ALA A 350 -8.60 1.98 27.36
C ALA A 350 -9.83 1.36 28.06
N GLN A 351 -10.72 0.74 27.29
CA GLN A 351 -11.88 0.02 27.82
C GLN A 351 -11.46 -1.21 28.64
N LEU A 352 -10.39 -1.92 28.25
CA LEU A 352 -9.85 -3.05 29.00
C LEU A 352 -9.25 -2.59 30.34
N GLN A 353 -8.53 -1.47 30.37
CA GLN A 353 -8.05 -0.87 31.62
C GLN A 353 -9.21 -0.56 32.57
N GLN A 354 -10.29 0.04 32.05
CA GLN A 354 -11.49 0.33 32.84
C GLN A 354 -12.15 -0.96 33.35
N ALA A 355 -12.20 -2.01 32.51
CA ALA A 355 -12.83 -3.27 32.84
C ALA A 355 -12.04 -4.12 33.84
N LEU A 356 -10.71 -4.00 33.87
CA LEU A 356 -9.81 -4.72 34.78
C LEU A 356 -9.55 -3.96 36.09
N GLY A 357 -9.71 -2.62 36.09
CA GLY A 357 -9.46 -1.78 37.25
C GLY A 357 -8.01 -1.86 37.73
N ASN A 358 -7.79 -1.73 39.03
CA ASN A 358 -6.44 -1.62 39.62
C ASN A 358 -5.69 -2.97 39.72
N SER A 359 -6.25 -4.06 39.18
CA SER A 359 -5.65 -5.39 39.22
C SER A 359 -4.65 -5.65 38.10
N TYR A 360 -4.62 -4.80 37.07
CA TYR A 360 -3.69 -4.84 35.95
C TYR A 360 -3.35 -3.41 35.50
N ASN A 361 -2.17 -3.23 34.89
CA ASN A 361 -1.82 -1.99 34.19
C ASN A 361 -1.82 -2.26 32.68
N VAL A 362 -2.81 -1.74 31.96
CA VAL A 362 -2.97 -1.91 30.52
C VAL A 362 -2.41 -0.71 29.80
N LEU A 363 -1.41 -0.94 28.95
CA LEU A 363 -0.75 0.09 28.16
C LEU A 363 -1.05 -0.09 26.68
N ASN A 364 -1.39 1.01 26.02
CA ASN A 364 -1.63 1.04 24.59
C ASN A 364 -0.32 1.31 23.84
N PHE A 365 0.17 0.31 23.11
CA PHE A 365 1.30 0.42 22.20
C PHE A 365 0.85 0.29 20.73
N GLY A 366 -0.35 0.78 20.43
CA GLY A 366 -0.86 0.96 19.09
C GLY A 366 -0.06 2.00 18.29
N ASN A 367 0.11 1.78 16.99
CA ASN A 367 0.61 2.80 16.06
C ASN A 367 -0.02 2.62 14.67
N SER A 368 -0.80 3.61 14.22
CA SER A 368 -1.56 3.50 12.97
C SER A 368 -0.68 3.20 11.75
N GLY A 369 -1.22 2.38 10.84
CA GLY A 369 -0.59 2.04 9.56
C GLY A 369 0.62 1.10 9.64
N LYS A 370 1.01 0.61 10.83
CA LYS A 370 2.20 -0.23 10.99
C LYS A 370 1.98 -1.71 10.70
N THR A 371 3.05 -2.39 10.31
CA THR A 371 3.12 -3.80 9.94
C THR A 371 3.97 -4.60 10.91
N VAL A 372 3.76 -5.92 10.99
CA VAL A 372 4.68 -6.84 11.68
C VAL A 372 5.94 -7.02 10.83
N ARG A 373 5.74 -7.17 9.52
CA ARG A 373 6.80 -7.29 8.54
C ARG A 373 7.74 -6.09 8.57
N THR A 374 9.03 -6.38 8.58
CA THR A 374 10.12 -5.41 8.60
C THR A 374 10.69 -5.12 7.22
N ASP A 375 10.28 -5.88 6.20
CA ASP A 375 10.72 -5.73 4.81
C ASP A 375 9.87 -4.73 4.00
N LEU A 376 8.78 -4.22 4.58
CA LEU A 376 7.86 -3.30 3.94
C LEU A 376 8.27 -1.84 4.18
N THR A 377 8.13 -1.01 3.13
CA THR A 377 8.38 0.43 3.21
C THR A 377 7.25 1.20 2.53
N GLU A 378 6.95 2.39 3.06
CA GLU A 378 6.01 3.34 2.48
C GLU A 378 6.68 4.71 2.38
N ASN A 379 6.66 5.33 1.19
CA ASN A 379 7.36 6.58 0.91
C ASN A 379 8.86 6.56 1.30
N GLY A 380 9.50 5.40 1.15
CA GLY A 380 10.93 5.21 1.48
C GLY A 380 11.24 5.10 2.97
N SER A 381 10.22 5.05 3.83
CA SER A 381 10.38 4.83 5.28
C SER A 381 9.83 3.45 5.68
N SER A 382 10.45 2.82 6.66
CA SER A 382 9.94 1.56 7.23
C SER A 382 8.55 1.76 7.84
N VAL A 383 7.66 0.82 7.56
CA VAL A 383 6.34 0.73 8.21
C VAL A 383 6.31 -0.32 9.32
N ALA A 384 7.45 -0.93 9.63
CA ALA A 384 7.56 -1.90 10.71
C ALA A 384 7.21 -1.27 12.05
N TRP A 385 6.38 -1.96 12.83
CA TRP A 385 6.04 -1.54 14.19
C TRP A 385 7.27 -1.59 15.13
N LEU A 386 8.20 -2.52 14.89
CA LEU A 386 9.45 -2.63 15.66
C LEU A 386 10.38 -1.42 15.50
N ASP A 387 10.22 -0.63 14.45
CA ASP A 387 11.00 0.59 14.22
C ASP A 387 10.36 1.83 14.86
N GLN A 388 9.29 1.65 15.65
CA GLN A 388 8.53 2.74 16.26
C GLN A 388 8.87 2.89 17.76
N PRO A 389 8.69 4.10 18.33
CA PRO A 389 8.91 4.35 19.76
C PRO A 389 8.11 3.44 20.69
N GLN A 390 6.98 2.90 20.22
CA GLN A 390 6.17 1.92 20.95
C GLN A 390 6.97 0.67 21.32
N TRP A 391 7.89 0.20 20.46
CA TRP A 391 8.75 -0.94 20.77
C TRP A 391 9.72 -0.63 21.91
N GLU A 392 10.37 0.55 21.88
CA GLU A 392 11.20 1.01 23.00
C GLU A 392 10.38 1.11 24.30
N GLY A 393 9.12 1.52 24.20
CA GLY A 393 8.17 1.55 25.31
C GLY A 393 7.91 0.16 25.91
N VAL A 394 7.72 -0.87 25.08
CA VAL A 394 7.56 -2.25 25.54
C VAL A 394 8.83 -2.76 26.24
N GLN A 395 10.00 -2.49 25.67
CA GLN A 395 11.29 -2.87 26.28
C GLN A 395 11.53 -2.17 27.62
N ALA A 396 11.09 -0.91 27.75
CA ALA A 396 11.26 -0.13 28.96
C ALA A 396 10.31 -0.54 30.09
N VAL A 397 9.10 -0.99 29.74
CA VAL A 397 8.08 -1.37 30.72
C VAL A 397 8.22 -2.83 31.17
N VAL A 398 8.78 -3.70 30.32
CA VAL A 398 8.99 -5.13 30.62
C VAL A 398 7.68 -5.81 31.02
N PRO A 399 6.68 -5.89 30.12
CA PRO A 399 5.35 -6.36 30.48
C PRO A 399 5.33 -7.84 30.90
N ASP A 400 4.39 -8.20 31.78
CA ASP A 400 4.11 -9.59 32.15
C ASP A 400 3.24 -10.29 31.11
N ILE A 401 2.40 -9.51 30.42
CA ILE A 401 1.43 -9.99 29.44
C ILE A 401 1.50 -9.11 28.20
N ALA A 402 1.51 -9.72 27.01
CA ALA A 402 1.30 -8.99 25.75
C ALA A 402 -0.01 -9.43 25.11
N ILE A 403 -0.80 -8.48 24.61
CA ILE A 403 -1.98 -8.73 23.79
C ILE A 403 -1.67 -8.17 22.41
N ILE A 404 -1.50 -9.04 21.42
CA ILE A 404 -1.05 -8.64 20.08
C ILE A 404 -2.23 -8.68 19.12
N ASN A 405 -2.59 -7.53 18.55
CA ASN A 405 -3.51 -7.42 17.41
C ASN A 405 -2.80 -6.69 16.25
N MET A 406 -1.99 -7.46 15.53
CA MET A 406 -1.15 -6.99 14.43
C MET A 406 -1.35 -7.83 13.18
N GLY A 407 -1.21 -7.24 11.99
CA GLY A 407 -1.31 -7.94 10.71
C GLY A 407 -2.29 -7.32 9.71
N THR A 408 -3.15 -6.39 10.14
CA THR A 408 -4.15 -5.75 9.27
C THR A 408 -3.49 -5.04 8.09
N ASN A 409 -2.43 -4.25 8.34
CA ASN A 409 -1.69 -3.57 7.28
C ASN A 409 -0.77 -4.51 6.48
N ASP A 410 -0.35 -5.63 7.07
CA ASP A 410 0.41 -6.67 6.36
C ASP A 410 -0.46 -7.35 5.30
N SER A 411 -1.79 -7.39 5.50
CA SER A 411 -2.74 -8.02 4.57
C SER A 411 -2.93 -7.29 3.24
N LYS A 412 -2.39 -6.07 3.07
CA LYS A 412 -2.68 -5.26 1.87
C LYS A 412 -2.28 -5.96 0.57
N THR A 413 -3.05 -5.81 -0.52
CA THR A 413 -2.73 -6.49 -1.79
C THR A 413 -1.39 -6.04 -2.40
N SER A 414 -0.98 -4.80 -2.13
CA SER A 414 0.31 -4.25 -2.51
C SER A 414 1.51 -4.99 -1.89
N ASN A 415 1.29 -5.71 -0.80
CA ASN A 415 2.30 -6.50 -0.13
C ASN A 415 2.29 -7.89 -0.79
N ASP A 416 3.10 -8.07 -1.85
CA ASP A 416 3.22 -9.30 -2.66
C ASP A 416 2.74 -10.60 -1.95
N PRO A 417 1.57 -11.15 -2.30
CA PRO A 417 1.00 -12.33 -1.63
C PRO A 417 1.90 -13.56 -1.68
N ALA A 418 2.74 -13.71 -2.71
CA ALA A 418 3.60 -14.89 -2.88
C ALA A 418 4.68 -14.99 -1.79
N THR A 419 5.15 -13.87 -1.26
CA THR A 419 6.13 -13.80 -0.18
C THR A 419 5.50 -13.50 1.18
N THR A 420 4.21 -13.12 1.20
CA THR A 420 3.53 -12.66 2.42
C THR A 420 3.43 -13.72 3.50
N SER A 421 3.08 -14.98 3.19
CA SER A 421 2.95 -16.00 4.24
C SER A 421 4.28 -16.30 4.95
N GLU A 422 5.38 -16.42 4.19
CA GLU A 422 6.69 -16.75 4.76
C GLU A 422 7.28 -15.57 5.52
N ASN A 423 7.24 -14.36 4.93
CA ASN A 423 7.77 -13.15 5.57
C ASN A 423 6.94 -12.72 6.78
N PHE A 424 5.61 -12.84 6.71
CA PHE A 424 4.75 -12.55 7.85
C PHE A 424 4.97 -13.55 8.98
N GLU A 425 5.04 -14.86 8.71
CA GLU A 425 5.33 -15.86 9.73
C GLU A 425 6.70 -15.63 10.37
N ALA A 426 7.74 -15.39 9.57
CA ALA A 426 9.08 -15.11 10.07
C ALA A 426 9.13 -13.85 10.94
N ALA A 427 8.51 -12.75 10.49
CA ALA A 427 8.46 -11.50 11.23
C ALA A 427 7.64 -11.62 12.53
N TYR A 428 6.51 -12.34 12.50
CA TYR A 428 5.68 -12.56 13.69
C TYR A 428 6.39 -13.44 14.71
N ARG A 429 7.09 -14.50 14.28
CA ARG A 429 7.97 -15.28 15.16
C ARG A 429 9.05 -14.42 15.80
N ASN A 430 9.71 -13.58 15.01
CA ASN A 430 10.71 -12.65 15.52
C ASN A 430 10.12 -11.69 16.56
N LEU A 431 8.90 -11.17 16.35
CA LEU A 431 8.20 -10.37 17.36
C LEU A 431 7.98 -11.15 18.67
N LEU A 432 7.53 -12.40 18.60
CA LEU A 432 7.36 -13.23 19.81
C LEU A 432 8.70 -13.49 20.51
N ASP A 433 9.75 -13.84 19.77
CA ASP A 433 11.08 -14.07 20.30
C ASP A 433 11.66 -12.82 20.98
N LEU A 434 11.47 -11.64 20.39
CA LEU A 434 11.88 -10.37 20.97
C LEU A 434 11.09 -10.04 22.24
N LEU A 435 9.79 -10.32 22.27
CA LEU A 435 8.98 -10.15 23.48
C LEU A 435 9.44 -11.08 24.61
N TRP A 436 9.77 -12.34 24.33
CA TRP A 436 10.35 -13.24 25.33
C TRP A 436 11.80 -12.91 25.70
N GLN A 437 12.54 -12.17 24.88
CA GLN A 437 13.82 -11.58 25.29
C GLN A 437 13.63 -10.45 26.30
N VAL A 438 12.55 -9.65 26.16
CA VAL A 438 12.18 -8.61 27.12
C VAL A 438 11.76 -9.26 28.45
N ASN A 439 10.87 -10.23 28.42
CA ASN A 439 10.47 -11.01 29.60
C ASN A 439 10.29 -12.51 29.25
N PRO A 440 11.21 -13.39 29.69
CA PRO A 440 11.15 -14.83 29.39
C PRO A 440 9.89 -15.54 29.88
N ASP A 441 9.20 -14.99 30.88
CA ASP A 441 8.00 -15.56 31.49
C ASP A 441 6.70 -14.92 30.94
N MET A 442 6.83 -14.00 29.97
CA MET A 442 5.70 -13.26 29.39
C MET A 442 4.64 -14.20 28.81
N GLN A 443 3.39 -14.00 29.23
CA GLN A 443 2.23 -14.62 28.62
C GLN A 443 1.76 -13.78 27.44
N ILE A 444 1.57 -14.39 26.27
CA ILE A 444 1.19 -13.67 25.06
C ILE A 444 -0.20 -14.11 24.61
N TYR A 445 -1.11 -13.17 24.44
CA TYR A 445 -2.41 -13.38 23.82
C TYR A 445 -2.33 -12.92 22.37
N ILE A 446 -2.31 -13.89 21.45
CA ILE A 446 -2.32 -13.63 20.01
C ILE A 446 -3.77 -13.45 19.59
N CYS A 447 -4.16 -12.21 19.32
CA CYS A 447 -5.46 -11.90 18.74
C CYS A 447 -5.33 -11.95 17.21
N THR A 448 -6.11 -12.82 16.55
CA THR A 448 -6.15 -12.77 15.09
C THR A 448 -6.62 -11.39 14.61
N VAL A 449 -6.17 -10.97 13.43
CA VAL A 449 -6.72 -9.75 12.81
C VAL A 449 -8.23 -9.94 12.60
N PRO A 450 -9.09 -9.00 13.01
CA PRO A 450 -10.53 -9.14 12.82
C PRO A 450 -10.91 -9.20 11.33
N TYR A 451 -12.10 -9.72 11.04
CA TYR A 451 -12.65 -9.80 9.70
C TYR A 451 -12.74 -8.39 9.10
N ALA A 452 -12.15 -8.20 7.92
CA ALA A 452 -12.24 -6.95 7.19
C ALA A 452 -13.45 -7.02 6.24
N TYR A 453 -14.41 -6.15 6.48
CA TYR A 453 -15.60 -6.02 5.64
C TYR A 453 -15.30 -5.24 4.37
N THR A 454 -14.24 -4.43 4.31
CA THR A 454 -13.98 -3.58 3.15
C THR A 454 -12.52 -3.66 2.73
N ASP A 455 -12.25 -3.28 1.47
CA ASP A 455 -10.91 -3.19 0.89
C ASP A 455 -10.23 -1.84 1.09
N ILE A 456 -10.77 -0.99 1.98
CA ILE A 456 -10.27 0.37 2.19
C ILE A 456 -8.80 0.34 2.63
N TRP A 457 -8.01 1.29 2.10
CA TRP A 457 -6.55 1.32 2.25
C TRP A 457 -5.84 0.05 1.76
N ASP A 458 -6.45 -0.65 0.80
CA ASP A 458 -5.95 -1.88 0.19
C ASP A 458 -5.93 -3.09 1.12
N ILE A 459 -6.55 -3.00 2.30
CA ILE A 459 -6.64 -4.09 3.29
C ILE A 459 -7.44 -5.24 2.67
N ASN A 460 -6.88 -6.44 2.62
CA ASN A 460 -7.49 -7.52 1.85
C ASN A 460 -7.91 -8.67 2.76
N ASN A 461 -9.22 -8.90 2.85
CA ASN A 461 -9.78 -9.94 3.71
C ASN A 461 -9.36 -11.35 3.27
N ASP A 462 -9.15 -11.61 1.98
CA ASP A 462 -8.65 -12.92 1.52
C ASP A 462 -7.25 -13.19 2.05
N ASN A 463 -6.36 -12.20 2.06
CA ASN A 463 -5.05 -12.31 2.67
C ASN A 463 -5.17 -12.50 4.19
N ILE A 464 -6.13 -11.83 4.84
CA ILE A 464 -6.40 -12.07 6.27
C ILE A 464 -6.82 -13.53 6.51
N ALA A 465 -7.81 -14.00 5.76
CA ALA A 465 -8.42 -15.32 5.88
C ALA A 465 -7.45 -16.47 5.55
N ASN A 466 -6.66 -16.29 4.48
CA ASN A 466 -5.84 -17.35 3.90
C ASN A 466 -4.37 -17.29 4.32
N ILE A 467 -3.89 -16.17 4.86
CA ILE A 467 -2.48 -15.98 5.21
C ILE A 467 -2.32 -15.53 6.67
N ILE A 468 -2.82 -14.34 7.03
CA ILE A 468 -2.52 -13.69 8.31
C ILE A 468 -3.10 -14.45 9.50
N ALA A 469 -4.41 -14.68 9.53
CA ALA A 469 -5.09 -15.39 10.62
C ALA A 469 -4.61 -16.86 10.73
N PRO A 470 -4.43 -17.62 9.63
CA PRO A 470 -3.81 -18.95 9.69
C PRO A 470 -2.41 -18.97 10.32
N VAL A 471 -1.54 -18.01 9.99
CA VAL A 471 -0.20 -17.91 10.61
C VAL A 471 -0.33 -17.60 12.10
N GLN A 472 -1.19 -16.65 12.49
CA GLN A 472 -1.42 -16.32 13.91
C GLN A 472 -1.94 -17.52 14.71
N ARG A 473 -2.92 -18.26 14.17
CA ARG A 473 -3.43 -19.51 14.76
C ARG A 473 -2.33 -20.56 14.89
N LYS A 474 -1.52 -20.75 13.84
CA LYS A 474 -0.39 -21.68 13.81
C LYS A 474 0.62 -21.35 14.92
N LEU A 475 1.03 -20.09 15.04
CA LEU A 475 2.02 -19.67 16.03
C LEU A 475 1.47 -19.75 17.47
N ALA A 476 0.20 -19.39 17.68
CA ALA A 476 -0.44 -19.57 18.98
C ALA A 476 -0.50 -21.06 19.39
N GLN A 477 -0.76 -21.95 18.44
CA GLN A 477 -0.75 -23.39 18.69
C GLN A 477 0.66 -23.93 18.95
N GLU A 478 1.63 -23.52 18.14
CA GLU A 478 3.03 -23.96 18.23
C GLU A 478 3.66 -23.57 19.58
N PHE A 479 3.37 -22.37 20.06
CA PHE A 479 3.85 -21.84 21.34
C PHE A 479 2.79 -21.87 22.44
N SER A 480 1.90 -22.87 22.43
CA SER A 480 0.74 -22.95 23.33
C SER A 480 1.06 -23.04 24.83
N ASP A 481 2.31 -23.22 25.22
CA ASP A 481 2.78 -23.14 26.61
C ASP A 481 2.95 -21.70 27.12
N LYS A 482 3.06 -20.72 26.21
CA LYS A 482 3.21 -19.29 26.51
C LYS A 482 2.25 -18.38 25.75
N CYS A 483 1.64 -18.90 24.68
CA CYS A 483 0.70 -18.18 23.83
C CYS A 483 -0.73 -18.71 24.00
N THR A 484 -1.69 -17.80 24.13
CA THR A 484 -3.13 -18.09 24.06
C THR A 484 -3.72 -17.44 22.82
N LEU A 485 -4.48 -18.21 22.03
CA LEU A 485 -5.19 -17.70 20.86
C LEU A 485 -6.50 -17.00 21.28
N ILE A 486 -6.75 -15.82 20.74
CA ILE A 486 -8.06 -15.17 20.72
C ILE A 486 -8.43 -14.95 19.26
N ASP A 487 -9.36 -15.74 18.74
CA ASP A 487 -9.67 -15.74 17.30
C ASP A 487 -10.67 -14.64 16.93
N LEU A 488 -10.25 -13.37 17.06
CA LEU A 488 -11.09 -12.22 16.73
C LEU A 488 -11.54 -12.24 15.26
N TYR A 489 -10.80 -12.82 14.32
CA TYR A 489 -11.25 -13.04 12.94
C TYR A 489 -12.57 -13.81 12.92
N GLU A 490 -12.62 -14.96 13.59
CA GLU A 490 -13.84 -15.77 13.69
C GLU A 490 -14.95 -15.03 14.43
N TYR A 491 -14.62 -14.43 15.58
CA TYR A 491 -15.62 -13.80 16.44
C TYR A 491 -16.15 -12.46 15.91
N SER A 492 -15.48 -11.84 14.94
CA SER A 492 -15.93 -10.60 14.33
C SER A 492 -16.68 -10.80 13.02
N GLN A 493 -16.82 -12.03 12.49
CA GLN A 493 -17.68 -12.33 11.34
C GLN A 493 -19.16 -12.04 11.67
N ASN A 494 -19.91 -11.59 10.66
CA ASN A 494 -21.33 -11.23 10.75
C ASN A 494 -21.63 -10.12 11.78
N LYS A 495 -20.77 -9.12 11.90
CA LYS A 495 -20.85 -7.99 12.85
C LYS A 495 -20.42 -6.66 12.20
N SER A 496 -20.71 -6.49 10.91
CA SER A 496 -20.35 -5.31 10.11
C SER A 496 -20.77 -3.98 10.74
N MET A 497 -21.89 -3.92 11.47
CA MET A 497 -22.31 -2.68 12.15
C MET A 497 -21.37 -2.23 13.27
N LEU A 498 -20.52 -3.12 13.76
CA LEU A 498 -19.49 -2.79 14.73
C LEU A 498 -18.24 -2.19 14.07
N PHE A 499 -18.17 -2.13 12.74
CA PHE A 499 -17.02 -1.66 11.97
C PHE A 499 -17.44 -0.54 11.02
N GLY A 500 -17.38 0.73 11.48
CA GLY A 500 -17.99 1.86 10.76
C GLY A 500 -17.43 2.10 9.35
N ASP A 501 -16.14 1.86 9.15
CA ASP A 501 -15.46 1.91 7.85
C ASP A 501 -15.21 0.52 7.24
N GLY A 502 -15.68 -0.53 7.91
CA GLY A 502 -15.48 -1.93 7.56
C GLY A 502 -14.13 -2.55 7.97
N VAL A 503 -13.23 -1.79 8.59
CA VAL A 503 -11.92 -2.29 9.06
C VAL A 503 -11.73 -2.07 10.56
N HIS A 504 -12.12 -0.90 11.06
CA HIS A 504 -11.91 -0.47 12.43
C HIS A 504 -13.17 -0.63 13.27
N PRO A 505 -13.09 -1.33 14.42
CA PRO A 505 -14.21 -1.39 15.35
C PRO A 505 -14.61 0.01 15.86
N ASN A 506 -15.91 0.25 15.99
CA ASN A 506 -16.42 1.42 16.71
C ASN A 506 -16.40 1.19 18.23
N THR A 507 -16.81 2.18 19.02
CA THR A 507 -16.85 2.09 20.49
C THR A 507 -17.56 0.84 21.01
N THR A 508 -18.64 0.40 20.34
CA THR A 508 -19.38 -0.84 20.68
C THR A 508 -18.62 -2.09 20.24
N GLY A 509 -17.99 -2.07 19.07
CA GLY A 509 -17.11 -3.15 18.59
C GLY A 509 -15.93 -3.41 19.54
N TYR A 510 -15.31 -2.34 20.04
CA TYR A 510 -14.26 -2.46 21.04
C TYR A 510 -14.76 -3.01 22.39
N ALA A 511 -15.99 -2.70 22.80
CA ALA A 511 -16.58 -3.30 24.00
C ALA A 511 -16.70 -4.83 23.86
N MET A 512 -17.12 -5.33 22.69
CA MET A 512 -17.14 -6.77 22.40
C MET A 512 -15.74 -7.39 22.49
N PHE A 513 -14.72 -6.74 21.92
CA PHE A 513 -13.33 -7.22 22.03
C PHE A 513 -12.89 -7.30 23.49
N VAL A 514 -13.19 -6.28 24.30
CA VAL A 514 -12.87 -6.28 25.73
C VAL A 514 -13.54 -7.40 26.48
N GLU A 515 -14.82 -7.71 26.20
CA GLU A 515 -15.50 -8.85 26.82
C GLU A 515 -14.79 -10.18 26.53
N ILE A 516 -14.41 -10.42 25.27
CA ILE A 516 -13.71 -11.65 24.85
C ILE A 516 -12.30 -11.71 25.47
N ILE A 517 -11.52 -10.63 25.33
CA ILE A 517 -10.14 -10.54 25.80
C ILE A 517 -10.07 -10.68 27.33
N LYS A 518 -10.96 -10.00 28.06
CA LYS A 518 -11.02 -10.07 29.52
C LYS A 518 -11.37 -11.49 30.00
N THR A 519 -12.30 -12.18 29.35
CA THR A 519 -12.64 -13.57 29.67
C THR A 519 -11.44 -14.48 29.46
N ALA A 520 -10.77 -14.39 28.31
CA ALA A 520 -9.56 -15.17 28.03
C ALA A 520 -8.41 -14.87 29.02
N LEU A 521 -8.28 -13.61 29.44
CA LEU A 521 -7.26 -13.16 30.39
C LEU A 521 -7.50 -13.68 31.81
N LEU A 522 -8.73 -13.55 32.32
CA LEU A 522 -9.04 -13.85 33.72
C LEU A 522 -9.39 -15.32 33.97
N GLU A 523 -9.95 -15.99 32.97
CA GLU A 523 -10.47 -17.36 33.09
C GLU A 523 -9.71 -18.37 32.21
N GLY A 524 -8.80 -17.88 31.36
CA GLY A 524 -8.02 -18.68 30.42
C GLY A 524 -8.69 -18.84 29.06
N GLY A 525 -7.91 -19.19 28.03
CA GLY A 525 -8.43 -19.34 26.66
C GLY A 525 -9.53 -20.41 26.51
N GLU A 526 -9.53 -21.45 27.36
CA GLU A 526 -10.57 -22.48 27.37
C GLU A 526 -11.95 -21.98 27.83
N ALA A 527 -12.01 -20.79 28.45
CA ALA A 527 -13.27 -20.15 28.86
C ALA A 527 -14.05 -19.57 27.68
N LEU A 528 -13.41 -19.38 26.51
CA LEU A 528 -14.05 -19.00 25.25
C LEU A 528 -14.80 -20.20 24.63
N THR A 529 -15.76 -20.75 25.38
CA THR A 529 -16.57 -21.90 24.96
C THR A 529 -17.55 -21.52 23.85
N ASP A 530 -18.01 -22.51 23.09
CA ASP A 530 -19.07 -22.34 22.08
C ASP A 530 -20.32 -21.63 22.65
N GLU A 531 -20.65 -21.86 23.93
CA GLU A 531 -21.79 -21.21 24.61
C GLU A 531 -21.53 -19.73 24.89
N PHE A 532 -20.30 -19.37 25.30
CA PHE A 532 -19.90 -17.98 25.49
C PHE A 532 -19.90 -17.22 24.16
N ILE A 533 -19.33 -17.82 23.10
CA ILE A 533 -19.33 -17.24 21.77
C ILE A 533 -20.75 -17.10 21.22
N ALA A 534 -21.62 -18.09 21.43
CA ALA A 534 -23.03 -17.98 21.06
C ALA A 534 -23.78 -16.85 21.79
N ASP A 535 -23.44 -16.55 23.06
CA ASP A 535 -24.00 -15.40 23.78
C ASP A 535 -23.52 -14.08 23.17
N ILE A 536 -22.21 -13.95 22.88
CA ILE A 536 -21.63 -12.80 22.18
C ILE A 536 -22.34 -12.59 20.84
N ASP A 537 -22.45 -13.64 20.02
CA ASP A 537 -23.13 -13.61 18.74
C ASP A 537 -24.59 -13.18 18.88
N SER A 538 -25.32 -13.66 19.89
CA SER A 538 -26.72 -13.29 20.10
C SER A 538 -26.92 -11.79 20.39
N ARG A 539 -25.90 -11.12 20.94
CA ARG A 539 -25.94 -9.71 21.32
C ARG A 539 -25.38 -8.78 20.24
N TYR A 540 -24.41 -9.26 19.47
CA TYR A 540 -23.57 -8.43 18.61
C TYR A 540 -23.64 -8.78 17.13
N ASN A 541 -24.20 -9.94 16.75
CA ASN A 541 -24.38 -10.28 15.34
C ASN A 541 -25.29 -9.28 14.64
N ASP A 542 -24.93 -9.03 13.39
CA ASP A 542 -25.79 -8.40 12.42
C ASP A 542 -27.11 -9.16 12.33
N VAL A 543 -28.19 -8.40 12.29
CA VAL A 543 -29.55 -8.95 12.15
C VAL A 543 -29.77 -9.57 10.76
N VAL A 544 -28.95 -9.15 9.80
CA VAL A 544 -28.91 -9.64 8.41
C VAL A 544 -27.46 -9.94 8.01
N SER A 545 -27.23 -11.01 7.26
CA SER A 545 -25.89 -11.45 6.82
C SER A 545 -25.96 -12.18 5.46
N ASP A 546 -24.83 -12.70 4.97
CA ASP A 546 -24.74 -13.50 3.72
C ASP A 546 -25.38 -12.83 2.50
N PHE A 547 -25.11 -11.54 2.32
CA PHE A 547 -25.68 -10.75 1.24
C PHE A 547 -25.26 -11.32 -0.12
N THR A 548 -26.24 -11.44 -1.01
CA THR A 548 -26.05 -11.77 -2.42
C THR A 548 -26.82 -10.76 -3.23
N ALA A 549 -26.16 -10.14 -4.20
CA ALA A 549 -26.79 -9.31 -5.20
C ALA A 549 -26.55 -9.92 -6.58
N THR A 550 -27.63 -10.15 -7.32
CA THR A 550 -27.57 -10.61 -8.71
C THR A 550 -28.28 -9.61 -9.59
N ILE A 551 -27.68 -9.33 -10.75
CA ILE A 551 -28.31 -8.53 -11.81
C ILE A 551 -28.61 -9.49 -12.96
N GLU A 552 -29.88 -9.63 -13.31
CA GLU A 552 -30.31 -10.51 -14.39
C GLU A 552 -31.22 -9.76 -15.38
N ALA A 553 -31.05 -10.04 -16.66
CA ALA A 553 -32.00 -9.65 -17.69
C ALA A 553 -33.08 -10.74 -17.78
N SER A 554 -34.26 -10.46 -17.24
CA SER A 554 -35.39 -11.40 -17.20
C SER A 554 -36.66 -10.72 -17.66
N GLY A 555 -37.44 -11.39 -18.52
CA GLY A 555 -38.76 -10.88 -18.93
C GLY A 555 -38.77 -9.55 -19.71
N GLY A 556 -37.62 -9.07 -20.20
CA GLY A 556 -37.50 -7.76 -20.86
C GLY A 556 -37.14 -6.61 -19.92
N GLN A 557 -36.82 -6.92 -18.66
CA GLN A 557 -36.40 -5.96 -17.64
C GLN A 557 -34.99 -6.32 -17.14
N ILE A 558 -34.33 -5.36 -16.49
CA ILE A 558 -33.09 -5.59 -15.76
C ILE A 558 -33.45 -5.54 -14.27
N GLU A 559 -33.31 -6.67 -13.59
CA GLU A 559 -33.70 -6.84 -12.20
C GLU A 559 -32.45 -7.00 -11.31
N LEU A 560 -32.40 -6.24 -10.21
CA LEU A 560 -31.47 -6.45 -9.10
C LEU A 560 -32.17 -7.28 -8.02
N THR A 561 -31.73 -8.51 -7.80
CA THR A 561 -32.17 -9.30 -6.65
C THR A 561 -31.12 -9.21 -5.55
N VAL A 562 -31.51 -8.65 -4.40
CA VAL A 562 -30.72 -8.69 -3.17
C VAL A 562 -31.34 -9.70 -2.23
N SER A 563 -30.53 -10.62 -1.70
CA SER A 563 -30.97 -11.59 -0.71
C SER A 563 -29.91 -11.84 0.35
N GLY A 564 -30.30 -12.38 1.49
CA GLY A 564 -29.37 -12.78 2.54
C GLY A 564 -30.05 -13.58 3.64
N SER A 565 -29.30 -13.88 4.68
CA SER A 565 -29.76 -14.53 5.91
C SER A 565 -30.26 -13.45 6.89
N THR A 566 -31.22 -13.79 7.76
CA THR A 566 -31.67 -12.90 8.83
C THR A 566 -32.15 -13.66 10.06
N THR A 567 -31.97 -13.04 11.23
CA THR A 567 -32.52 -13.51 12.51
C THR A 567 -33.95 -13.02 12.77
N LEU A 568 -34.50 -12.15 11.92
CA LEU A 568 -35.86 -11.66 12.05
C LEU A 568 -36.89 -12.78 11.79
N ALA A 569 -38.04 -12.67 12.45
CA ALA A 569 -39.13 -13.62 12.28
C ALA A 569 -39.71 -13.59 10.85
N ASP A 570 -40.13 -14.75 10.35
CA ASP A 570 -40.82 -14.88 9.07
C ASP A 570 -42.00 -13.91 8.94
N GLY A 571 -42.06 -13.18 7.83
CA GLY A 571 -43.09 -12.19 7.54
C GLY A 571 -42.88 -10.81 8.17
N SER A 572 -41.75 -10.57 8.86
CA SER A 572 -41.38 -9.24 9.34
C SER A 572 -41.08 -8.27 8.19
N SER A 573 -41.44 -6.99 8.36
CA SER A 573 -41.15 -5.90 7.41
C SER A 573 -39.88 -5.12 7.80
N GLY A 574 -38.98 -5.75 8.56
CA GLY A 574 -37.83 -5.09 9.17
C GLY A 574 -36.62 -4.95 8.26
N VAL A 575 -36.68 -5.35 6.98
CA VAL A 575 -35.55 -5.26 6.05
C VAL A 575 -35.99 -4.51 4.80
N GLU A 576 -35.23 -3.48 4.42
CA GLU A 576 -35.41 -2.70 3.21
C GLU A 576 -34.10 -2.64 2.42
N ILE A 577 -34.16 -2.67 1.09
CA ILE A 577 -33.02 -2.43 0.22
C ILE A 577 -33.04 -0.97 -0.19
N TYR A 578 -31.98 -0.25 0.13
CA TYR A 578 -31.78 1.14 -0.25
C TYR A 578 -31.00 1.23 -1.57
N VAL A 579 -31.49 2.04 -2.51
CA VAL A 579 -30.84 2.33 -3.79
C VAL A 579 -30.80 3.83 -4.03
N GLY A 580 -29.64 4.46 -3.85
CA GLY A 580 -29.55 5.92 -3.90
C GLY A 580 -28.17 6.48 -4.24
N THR A 581 -28.16 7.72 -4.72
CA THR A 581 -26.95 8.52 -4.98
C THR A 581 -26.60 9.31 -3.72
N GLY A 582 -25.55 8.93 -2.99
CA GLY A 582 -25.20 9.59 -1.71
C GLY A 582 -26.23 9.36 -0.59
N GLU A 583 -26.30 10.27 0.39
CA GLU A 583 -27.23 10.21 1.54
C GLU A 583 -28.63 10.79 1.26
N ASP A 584 -28.88 11.38 0.07
CA ASP A 584 -30.04 12.27 -0.14
C ASP A 584 -31.07 11.82 -1.21
N ASN A 585 -31.04 10.57 -1.70
CA ASN A 585 -32.05 10.07 -2.67
C ASN A 585 -32.72 8.76 -2.19
N GLU A 586 -33.91 8.88 -1.62
CA GLU A 586 -34.68 7.84 -0.91
C GLU A 586 -35.43 6.86 -1.85
N ASN A 587 -34.77 5.82 -2.39
CA ASN A 587 -35.49 4.64 -2.90
C ASN A 587 -35.27 3.44 -1.98
N TYR A 588 -36.32 3.06 -1.24
CA TYR A 588 -36.32 1.92 -0.32
C TYR A 588 -37.30 0.85 -0.84
N PHE A 589 -36.81 -0.39 -0.94
CA PHE A 589 -37.56 -1.53 -1.45
C PHE A 589 -37.72 -2.58 -0.35
N PRO A 590 -38.94 -2.92 0.08
CA PRO A 590 -39.14 -3.87 1.17
C PRO A 590 -38.71 -5.28 0.79
N ALA A 591 -37.97 -5.96 1.67
CA ALA A 591 -37.58 -7.35 1.48
C ALA A 591 -38.56 -8.31 2.15
N THR A 592 -38.80 -9.44 1.49
CA THR A 592 -39.62 -10.53 2.04
C THR A 592 -38.75 -11.41 2.94
N VAL A 593 -39.14 -11.57 4.21
CA VAL A 593 -38.48 -12.46 5.17
C VAL A 593 -39.21 -13.81 5.24
N SER A 594 -38.53 -14.90 4.90
CA SER A 594 -39.07 -16.27 4.97
C SER A 594 -37.96 -17.31 5.12
N GLY A 595 -38.12 -18.25 6.06
CA GLY A 595 -37.19 -19.33 6.30
C GLY A 595 -35.82 -18.85 6.81
N GLY A 596 -35.78 -17.74 7.55
CA GLY A 596 -34.53 -17.13 8.01
C GLY A 596 -33.71 -16.45 6.90
N ARG A 597 -34.35 -16.14 5.76
CA ARG A 597 -33.74 -15.39 4.65
C ARG A 597 -34.60 -14.19 4.29
N PHE A 598 -33.96 -13.10 3.90
CA PHE A 598 -34.64 -11.96 3.29
C PHE A 598 -34.32 -11.92 1.79
N SER A 599 -35.25 -11.42 0.98
CA SER A 599 -34.99 -11.13 -0.44
C SER A 599 -35.90 -10.03 -0.97
N ALA A 600 -35.34 -9.17 -1.81
CA ALA A 600 -36.05 -8.18 -2.59
C ALA A 600 -35.52 -8.21 -4.03
N THR A 601 -36.43 -8.05 -4.98
CA THR A 601 -36.13 -7.89 -6.40
C THR A 601 -36.56 -6.49 -6.81
N ILE A 602 -35.67 -5.77 -7.44
CA ILE A 602 -35.79 -4.36 -7.79
C ILE A 602 -35.68 -4.25 -9.31
N ASP A 603 -36.72 -3.74 -9.94
CA ASP A 603 -36.70 -3.45 -11.38
C ASP A 603 -36.02 -2.09 -11.61
N PHE A 604 -34.93 -2.06 -12.36
CA PHE A 604 -34.21 -0.82 -12.62
C PHE A 604 -35.02 0.21 -13.41
N SER A 605 -36.09 -0.19 -14.11
CA SER A 605 -37.02 0.73 -14.76
C SER A 605 -37.85 1.57 -13.77
N GLU A 606 -37.88 1.18 -12.49
CA GLU A 606 -38.52 1.94 -11.41
C GLU A 606 -37.63 3.09 -10.89
N LEU A 607 -36.34 3.12 -11.26
CA LEU A 607 -35.40 4.16 -10.86
C LEU A 607 -35.36 5.33 -11.86
N SER A 608 -34.98 6.53 -11.38
CA SER A 608 -34.82 7.69 -12.25
C SER A 608 -33.55 7.61 -13.11
N PHE A 609 -33.66 7.95 -14.40
CA PHE A 609 -32.49 8.11 -15.28
C PHE A 609 -31.75 9.40 -14.94
N VAL A 610 -30.63 9.29 -14.22
CA VAL A 610 -29.76 10.42 -13.87
C VAL A 610 -28.31 10.05 -14.18
N SER A 611 -27.47 11.04 -14.46
CA SER A 611 -26.04 10.83 -14.80
C SER A 611 -25.16 10.36 -13.63
N ASP A 612 -25.74 10.09 -12.47
CA ASP A 612 -25.05 9.78 -11.21
C ASP A 612 -25.09 8.27 -10.88
N TRP A 613 -24.13 7.81 -10.06
CA TRP A 613 -24.03 6.41 -9.63
C TRP A 613 -24.91 6.11 -8.41
N TYR A 614 -25.76 5.10 -8.52
CA TYR A 614 -26.55 4.53 -7.44
C TYR A 614 -25.73 3.53 -6.62
N ASN A 615 -25.89 3.57 -5.30
CA ASN A 615 -25.29 2.61 -4.37
C ASN A 615 -26.39 1.74 -3.77
N VAL A 616 -26.10 0.44 -3.58
CA VAL A 616 -27.02 -0.51 -2.94
C VAL A 616 -26.61 -0.76 -1.50
N ARG A 617 -27.57 -0.66 -0.57
CA ARG A 617 -27.37 -0.96 0.86
C ARG A 617 -28.56 -1.75 1.40
N VAL A 618 -28.37 -2.50 2.48
CA VAL A 618 -29.46 -3.19 3.18
C VAL A 618 -29.73 -2.48 4.49
N TYR A 619 -30.93 -1.96 4.66
CA TYR A 619 -31.36 -1.27 5.86
C TYR A 619 -32.22 -2.20 6.72
N VAL A 620 -32.03 -2.18 8.05
CA VAL A 620 -32.83 -2.98 8.98
C VAL A 620 -33.49 -2.13 10.08
N TYR A 621 -34.78 -2.39 10.34
CA TYR A 621 -35.57 -1.81 11.43
C TYR A 621 -36.15 -2.92 12.32
N GLY A 622 -36.08 -2.77 13.65
CA GLY A 622 -36.70 -3.70 14.60
C GLY A 622 -38.13 -3.32 14.99
N GLU A 623 -39.06 -4.29 15.07
CA GLU A 623 -40.44 -4.07 15.54
C GLU A 623 -40.64 -4.21 17.06
N GLU A 624 -39.67 -4.68 17.85
CA GLU A 624 -39.90 -5.04 19.25
C GLU A 624 -38.90 -4.44 20.27
N THR A 625 -39.49 -3.66 21.19
CA THR A 625 -39.09 -3.35 22.58
C THR A 625 -38.35 -2.04 22.89
N ASN A 626 -38.86 -1.38 23.95
CA ASN A 626 -38.30 -0.22 24.62
C ASN A 626 -36.79 -0.39 24.91
N GLY A 627 -35.93 0.26 24.12
CA GLY A 627 -34.73 0.91 24.65
C GLY A 627 -33.36 0.36 24.24
N ALA A 628 -33.22 -0.55 23.28
CA ALA A 628 -31.91 -0.89 22.71
C ALA A 628 -32.01 -1.34 21.24
N TYR A 629 -32.43 -0.41 20.37
CA TYR A 629 -32.09 -0.38 18.96
C TYR A 629 -31.89 1.10 18.61
N ASP A 630 -30.71 1.62 18.93
CA ASP A 630 -30.28 2.98 18.51
C ASP A 630 -29.66 2.97 17.10
N GLY A 631 -29.63 1.80 16.44
CA GLY A 631 -29.02 1.60 15.13
C GLY A 631 -30.06 1.55 14.02
N SER A 632 -30.53 2.71 13.57
CA SER A 632 -30.91 2.91 12.17
C SER A 632 -29.66 2.70 11.30
N GLY A 633 -29.26 1.44 11.10
CA GLY A 633 -28.02 1.05 10.43
C GLY A 633 -28.28 0.48 9.05
N TYR A 634 -27.43 0.84 8.09
CA TYR A 634 -27.36 0.17 6.81
C TYR A 634 -26.15 -0.76 6.79
N HIS A 635 -26.32 -1.96 6.24
CA HIS A 635 -25.24 -2.87 5.89
C HIS A 635 -24.75 -2.51 4.48
N ILE A 636 -23.42 -2.44 4.35
CA ILE A 636 -22.75 -2.29 3.06
C ILE A 636 -22.85 -3.62 2.34
N LEU A 637 -23.40 -3.62 1.13
CA LEU A 637 -23.47 -4.82 0.32
C LEU A 637 -22.10 -5.06 -0.34
N LEU A 638 -21.37 -6.01 0.21
CA LEU A 638 -20.06 -6.45 -0.25
C LEU A 638 -20.22 -7.51 -1.32
N MET A 639 -19.57 -7.31 -2.46
CA MET A 639 -19.51 -8.31 -3.52
C MET A 639 -18.28 -9.17 -3.31
N GLU A 640 -18.40 -10.28 -2.56
CA GLU A 640 -17.31 -11.27 -2.52
C GLU A 640 -17.26 -12.09 -3.82
N GLU A 641 -18.38 -12.29 -4.51
CA GLU A 641 -18.42 -12.96 -5.82
C GLU A 641 -19.62 -12.48 -6.65
N THR A 642 -19.42 -11.50 -7.54
CA THR A 642 -20.31 -11.38 -8.71
C THR A 642 -19.57 -11.82 -9.94
N ALA A 643 -20.27 -12.56 -10.82
CA ALA A 643 -19.78 -12.93 -12.15
C ALA A 643 -19.50 -11.71 -13.07
N TYR A 644 -19.57 -10.48 -12.53
CA TYR A 644 -19.59 -9.24 -13.27
C TYR A 644 -18.46 -8.32 -12.82
N ALA A 645 -17.72 -7.79 -13.79
CA ALA A 645 -16.61 -6.86 -13.60
C ALA A 645 -17.08 -5.40 -13.68
N SER A 646 -16.30 -4.49 -13.09
CA SER A 646 -16.49 -3.06 -13.33
C SER A 646 -16.41 -2.76 -14.82
N GLY A 647 -17.40 -2.05 -15.36
CA GLY A 647 -17.54 -1.80 -16.79
C GLY A 647 -18.53 -2.74 -17.49
N ASP A 648 -18.99 -3.81 -16.84
CA ASP A 648 -20.03 -4.66 -17.40
C ASP A 648 -21.31 -3.87 -17.62
N THR A 649 -21.96 -4.14 -18.75
CA THR A 649 -23.18 -3.44 -19.18
C THR A 649 -24.30 -4.44 -19.43
N PHE A 650 -25.48 -4.12 -18.89
CA PHE A 650 -26.72 -4.83 -19.14
C PHE A 650 -27.66 -3.89 -19.87
N THR A 651 -28.28 -4.37 -20.95
CA THR A 651 -29.18 -3.56 -21.77
C THR A 651 -30.48 -4.29 -22.04
N THR A 652 -31.56 -3.50 -22.04
CA THR A 652 -32.88 -3.82 -22.56
C THR A 652 -33.29 -2.69 -23.51
N ASP A 653 -34.42 -2.79 -24.19
CA ASP A 653 -34.86 -1.76 -25.15
C ASP A 653 -34.91 -0.34 -24.56
N ASP A 654 -35.24 -0.22 -23.26
CA ASP A 654 -35.43 1.08 -22.59
C ASP A 654 -34.34 1.42 -21.55
N VAL A 655 -33.69 0.41 -20.94
CA VAL A 655 -32.78 0.61 -19.79
C VAL A 655 -31.38 0.08 -20.08
N LYS A 656 -30.37 0.90 -19.81
CA LYS A 656 -28.95 0.52 -19.76
C LYS A 656 -28.44 0.63 -18.32
N VAL A 657 -27.89 -0.46 -17.80
CA VAL A 657 -27.22 -0.49 -16.50
C VAL A 657 -25.74 -0.73 -16.73
N THR A 658 -24.90 0.19 -16.25
CA THR A 658 -23.45 0.01 -16.26
C THR A 658 -22.97 -0.21 -14.84
N LEU A 659 -22.23 -1.29 -14.62
CA LEU A 659 -21.61 -1.58 -13.33
C LEU A 659 -20.32 -0.80 -13.16
N ARG A 660 -20.05 -0.38 -11.93
CA ARG A 660 -18.73 0.10 -11.54
C ARG A 660 -18.46 -0.33 -10.13
N THR A 661 -17.32 -0.97 -9.93
CA THR A 661 -16.79 -1.12 -8.59
C THR A 661 -15.89 0.09 -8.34
N TRP A 662 -16.17 0.80 -7.26
CA TRP A 662 -15.26 1.82 -6.75
C TRP A 662 -15.23 1.70 -5.24
N SER A 663 -14.05 1.92 -4.67
CA SER A 663 -13.89 1.99 -3.23
C SER A 663 -14.37 3.38 -2.79
N SER A 664 -15.40 3.42 -1.95
CA SER A 664 -15.85 4.63 -1.28
C SER A 664 -15.14 4.75 0.08
N ASN A 665 -15.30 5.87 0.80
CA ASN A 665 -14.84 5.97 2.20
C ASN A 665 -15.54 4.96 3.15
N TRP A 666 -16.57 4.26 2.65
CA TRP A 666 -17.30 3.20 3.33
C TRP A 666 -17.00 1.81 2.72
N GLY A 667 -15.96 1.69 1.89
CA GLY A 667 -15.56 0.45 1.21
C GLY A 667 -16.22 0.18 -0.14
N SER A 668 -16.04 -1.05 -0.63
CA SER A 668 -16.58 -1.57 -1.89
C SER A 668 -18.10 -1.73 -1.79
N THR A 669 -18.85 -0.93 -2.53
CA THR A 669 -20.32 -1.01 -2.62
C THR A 669 -20.72 -1.47 -4.01
N LEU A 670 -21.79 -2.26 -4.13
CA LEU A 670 -22.44 -2.43 -5.44
C LEU A 670 -22.92 -1.06 -5.93
N SER A 671 -22.23 -0.56 -6.96
CA SER A 671 -22.57 0.69 -7.62
C SER A 671 -22.88 0.48 -9.08
N PHE A 672 -23.91 1.17 -9.56
CA PHE A 672 -24.31 1.15 -10.96
C PHE A 672 -24.86 2.50 -11.41
N THR A 673 -24.79 2.77 -12.71
CA THR A 673 -25.52 3.87 -13.35
C THR A 673 -26.68 3.30 -14.13
N VAL A 674 -27.84 3.94 -14.03
CA VAL A 674 -29.01 3.63 -14.84
C VAL A 674 -29.16 4.75 -15.85
N GLY A 675 -29.01 4.43 -17.13
CA GLY A 675 -29.22 5.34 -18.24
C GLY A 675 -30.33 4.84 -19.14
N GLU A 676 -30.84 5.74 -19.98
CA GLU A 676 -31.68 5.35 -21.10
C GLU A 676 -30.83 4.54 -22.09
N ASN A 677 -31.35 3.38 -22.52
CA ASN A 677 -30.72 2.69 -23.64
C ASN A 677 -31.14 3.39 -24.93
N TYR A 678 -30.32 4.34 -25.41
CA TYR A 678 -30.62 4.97 -26.69
C TYR A 678 -30.43 3.97 -27.82
N VAL A 679 -31.54 3.57 -28.43
CA VAL A 679 -31.52 2.77 -29.65
C VAL A 679 -31.53 3.75 -30.80
N VAL A 680 -30.54 3.65 -31.68
CA VAL A 680 -30.56 4.27 -33.00
C VAL A 680 -30.38 3.16 -34.00
N ASP A 681 -31.49 2.70 -34.56
CA ASP A 681 -31.48 1.77 -35.68
C ASP A 681 -31.48 2.61 -36.96
N LEU A 682 -30.29 2.80 -37.52
CA LEU A 682 -30.16 3.50 -38.80
C LEU A 682 -30.71 2.60 -39.90
N THR A 683 -31.87 2.98 -40.42
CA THR A 683 -32.44 2.31 -41.58
C THR A 683 -31.74 2.73 -42.86
N ASP A 684 -31.28 3.98 -42.95
CA ASP A 684 -30.62 4.49 -44.14
C ASP A 684 -29.76 5.73 -43.86
N SER A 685 -28.61 5.83 -44.51
CA SER A 685 -27.76 7.03 -44.49
C SER A 685 -27.24 7.37 -45.89
N VAL A 686 -28.15 7.69 -46.81
CA VAL A 686 -27.84 7.86 -48.23
C VAL A 686 -27.41 9.28 -48.57
N ILE A 687 -26.38 9.37 -49.40
CA ILE A 687 -26.02 10.59 -50.13
C ILE A 687 -26.59 10.48 -51.54
N ALA A 688 -27.48 11.39 -51.92
CA ALA A 688 -28.09 11.40 -53.24
C ALA A 688 -28.21 12.81 -53.81
N GLU A 689 -28.20 12.93 -55.13
CA GLU A 689 -28.53 14.20 -55.79
C GLU A 689 -30.04 14.45 -55.74
N VAL A 690 -30.44 15.51 -55.04
CA VAL A 690 -31.81 15.94 -54.92
C VAL A 690 -31.92 17.39 -55.40
N ASN A 691 -32.59 17.60 -56.54
CA ASN A 691 -32.76 18.92 -57.17
C ASN A 691 -31.44 19.65 -57.50
N GLY A 692 -30.42 18.94 -58.01
CA GLY A 692 -29.13 19.54 -58.37
C GLY A 692 -28.21 19.78 -57.17
N LYS A 693 -28.51 19.19 -56.01
CA LYS A 693 -27.72 19.30 -54.78
C LYS A 693 -27.47 17.93 -54.18
N LEU A 694 -26.24 17.67 -53.79
CA LEU A 694 -25.91 16.47 -53.04
C LEU A 694 -26.43 16.60 -51.61
N THR A 695 -27.35 15.72 -51.23
CA THR A 695 -28.04 15.73 -49.93
C THR A 695 -27.74 14.44 -49.19
N LEU A 696 -27.21 14.56 -47.97
CA LEU A 696 -27.11 13.46 -47.01
C LEU A 696 -28.45 13.32 -46.31
N THR A 697 -29.09 12.17 -46.44
CA THR A 697 -30.29 11.83 -45.68
C THR A 697 -29.92 10.74 -44.69
N VAL A 698 -30.07 11.03 -43.40
CA VAL A 698 -29.96 10.04 -42.33
C VAL A 698 -31.36 9.75 -41.83
N SER A 699 -31.73 8.49 -41.82
CA SER A 699 -33.01 8.03 -41.32
C SER A 699 -32.87 6.74 -40.55
N GLY A 700 -33.78 6.55 -39.62
CA GLY A 700 -33.75 5.41 -38.73
C GLY A 700 -34.95 5.40 -37.81
N ALA A 701 -34.87 4.59 -36.78
CA ALA A 701 -35.74 4.67 -35.63
C ALA A 701 -34.89 4.98 -34.40
N THR A 702 -35.40 5.86 -33.55
CA THR A 702 -34.83 6.11 -32.22
C THR A 702 -35.91 6.26 -31.17
N ASN A 703 -35.55 5.99 -29.92
CA ASN A 703 -36.38 6.30 -28.77
C ASN A 703 -36.14 7.72 -28.21
N ASP A 704 -35.19 8.51 -28.74
CA ASP A 704 -34.96 9.91 -28.33
C ASP A 704 -35.62 10.93 -29.28
N GLU A 705 -36.70 11.59 -28.84
CA GLU A 705 -37.39 12.67 -29.57
C GLU A 705 -36.59 13.99 -29.64
N GLY A 706 -35.44 14.07 -28.99
CA GLY A 706 -34.52 15.22 -28.99
C GLY A 706 -33.32 15.09 -29.92
N LEU A 707 -33.21 14.00 -30.69
CA LEU A 707 -32.10 13.71 -31.59
C LEU A 707 -31.80 14.88 -32.57
N GLN A 708 -30.52 15.22 -32.73
CA GLN A 708 -30.04 16.24 -33.66
C GLN A 708 -28.95 15.69 -34.58
N LEU A 709 -28.96 16.07 -35.86
CA LEU A 709 -27.84 15.81 -36.77
C LEU A 709 -26.80 16.92 -36.63
N TYR A 710 -25.56 16.53 -36.36
CA TYR A 710 -24.39 17.39 -36.36
C TYR A 710 -23.58 17.16 -37.64
N VAL A 711 -23.24 18.26 -38.33
CA VAL A 711 -22.27 18.28 -39.42
C VAL A 711 -21.28 19.43 -39.20
N GLY A 712 -20.00 19.11 -39.03
CA GLY A 712 -18.97 20.12 -38.72
C GLY A 712 -17.56 19.56 -38.61
N GLN A 713 -16.58 20.43 -38.40
CA GLN A 713 -15.17 20.05 -38.22
C GLN A 713 -14.95 19.35 -36.86
N HIS A 714 -13.85 18.58 -36.73
CA HIS A 714 -13.50 17.85 -35.51
C HIS A 714 -13.35 18.82 -34.31
N PRO A 715 -13.89 18.51 -33.11
CA PRO A 715 -13.92 19.46 -32.01
C PRO A 715 -12.50 19.74 -31.48
N THR A 716 -11.93 20.88 -31.86
CA THR A 716 -10.89 21.56 -31.09
C THR A 716 -11.41 22.96 -30.76
N GLN A 717 -10.86 23.63 -29.74
CA GLN A 717 -11.54 24.73 -29.02
C GLN A 717 -11.88 26.02 -29.81
N GLU A 718 -11.67 26.08 -31.13
CA GLU A 718 -12.05 27.21 -32.00
C GLU A 718 -12.68 26.74 -33.33
N ASP A 719 -13.82 26.06 -33.29
CA ASP A 719 -14.50 25.63 -34.52
C ASP A 719 -15.16 26.80 -35.26
N VAL A 720 -14.78 27.00 -36.52
CA VAL A 720 -15.26 28.10 -37.37
C VAL A 720 -16.59 27.77 -38.08
N TYR A 721 -16.90 26.47 -38.27
CA TYR A 721 -18.13 26.01 -38.95
C TYR A 721 -18.76 24.80 -38.24
N ARG A 722 -19.91 25.03 -37.56
CA ARG A 722 -20.75 23.98 -36.93
C ARG A 722 -22.20 24.18 -37.35
N THR A 723 -22.85 23.12 -37.83
CA THR A 723 -24.29 23.13 -38.09
C THR A 723 -24.98 21.98 -37.38
N TYR A 724 -25.94 22.31 -36.53
CA TYR A 724 -26.88 21.35 -35.95
C TYR A 724 -28.21 21.48 -36.69
N GLN A 725 -28.75 20.34 -37.11
CA GLN A 725 -30.06 20.28 -37.75
C GLN A 725 -30.99 19.42 -36.91
N ASN A 726 -32.12 20.01 -36.51
CA ASN A 726 -33.16 19.29 -35.81
C ASN A 726 -33.73 18.20 -36.72
N VAL A 727 -33.94 17.02 -36.14
CA VAL A 727 -34.51 15.87 -36.83
C VAL A 727 -36.04 15.98 -36.86
N THR A 728 -36.66 15.45 -37.92
CA THR A 728 -38.12 15.34 -38.00
C THR A 728 -38.54 13.93 -37.59
N PHE A 729 -39.42 13.83 -36.61
CA PHE A 729 -39.93 12.56 -36.08
C PHE A 729 -41.28 12.19 -36.69
N GLY A 730 -41.44 10.92 -37.03
CA GLY A 730 -42.67 10.26 -37.44
C GLY A 730 -43.21 9.33 -36.34
N ASP A 731 -44.17 8.48 -36.69
CA ASP A 731 -44.75 7.51 -35.77
C ASP A 731 -43.70 6.46 -35.33
N ASN A 732 -43.80 5.97 -34.09
CA ASN A 732 -42.93 4.92 -33.50
C ASN A 732 -41.42 5.25 -33.51
N GLY A 733 -41.05 6.52 -33.28
CA GLY A 733 -39.63 6.90 -33.17
C GLY A 733 -38.88 6.94 -34.50
N ALA A 734 -39.57 6.70 -35.62
CA ALA A 734 -38.98 6.83 -36.95
C ALA A 734 -38.54 8.27 -37.17
N PHE A 735 -37.32 8.47 -37.66
CA PHE A 735 -36.74 9.78 -37.86
C PHE A 735 -36.12 9.88 -39.24
N SER A 736 -36.12 11.10 -39.80
CA SER A 736 -35.39 11.39 -41.02
C SER A 736 -34.92 12.84 -41.00
N VAL A 737 -33.66 13.04 -41.38
CA VAL A 737 -33.02 14.34 -41.47
C VAL A 737 -32.20 14.39 -42.75
N ALA A 738 -32.40 15.47 -43.51
CA ALA A 738 -31.72 15.69 -44.77
C ALA A 738 -30.87 16.96 -44.68
N PHE A 739 -29.58 16.82 -44.95
CA PHE A 739 -28.58 17.87 -44.92
C PHE A 739 -27.99 18.09 -46.30
N ASP A 740 -28.00 19.35 -46.76
CA ASP A 740 -27.44 19.74 -48.06
C ASP A 740 -25.91 19.85 -47.97
N LEU A 741 -25.19 18.81 -48.44
CA LEU A 741 -23.73 18.79 -48.42
C LEU A 741 -23.13 19.84 -49.35
N THR A 742 -23.83 20.24 -50.42
CA THR A 742 -23.36 21.30 -51.34
C THR A 742 -23.44 22.70 -50.73
N SER A 743 -24.13 22.85 -49.60
CA SER A 743 -24.14 24.10 -48.84
C SER A 743 -22.88 24.30 -47.99
N MET A 744 -22.10 23.23 -47.78
CA MET A 744 -20.86 23.32 -47.02
C MET A 744 -19.81 24.09 -47.82
N PRO A 745 -19.07 25.00 -47.17
CA PRO A 745 -17.98 25.69 -47.83
C PRO A 745 -16.89 24.68 -48.22
N VAL A 746 -16.17 24.99 -49.30
CA VAL A 746 -14.94 24.28 -49.68
C VAL A 746 -14.08 24.13 -48.44
N ALA A 747 -13.64 22.90 -48.16
CA ALA A 747 -12.87 22.60 -46.97
C ALA A 747 -11.64 23.52 -46.90
N PRO A 748 -11.46 24.28 -45.81
CA PRO A 748 -10.27 25.11 -45.64
C PRO A 748 -9.03 24.20 -45.59
N LEU A 749 -7.90 24.73 -46.05
CA LEU A 749 -6.63 24.02 -45.96
C LEU A 749 -6.14 24.09 -44.51
N GLY A 750 -5.90 22.93 -43.91
CA GLY A 750 -5.23 22.84 -42.60
C GLY A 750 -3.78 23.29 -42.69
N ASN A 751 -3.08 23.33 -41.54
CA ASN A 751 -1.70 23.84 -41.44
C ASN A 751 -0.67 23.14 -42.36
N ASN A 752 -0.98 21.95 -42.88
CA ASN A 752 -0.13 21.20 -43.82
C ASN A 752 -0.54 21.33 -45.29
N GLY A 753 -1.51 22.20 -45.63
CA GLY A 753 -1.97 22.39 -47.01
C GLY A 753 -2.93 21.32 -47.53
N SER A 754 -3.36 20.37 -46.69
CA SER A 754 -4.41 19.40 -47.01
C SER A 754 -5.79 19.96 -46.61
N PRO A 755 -6.85 19.73 -47.38
CA PRO A 755 -8.19 20.22 -47.01
C PRO A 755 -8.73 19.46 -45.79
N GLU A 756 -9.25 20.19 -44.81
CA GLU A 756 -9.80 19.63 -43.57
C GLU A 756 -11.10 18.85 -43.79
N TRP A 757 -11.41 17.94 -42.86
CA TRP A 757 -12.54 17.01 -42.97
C TRP A 757 -13.77 17.51 -42.20
N TYR A 758 -14.96 17.23 -42.74
CA TYR A 758 -16.22 17.39 -42.01
C TYR A 758 -16.72 16.03 -41.52
N ASN A 759 -17.18 15.98 -40.26
CA ASN A 759 -17.70 14.78 -39.60
C ASN A 759 -19.22 14.86 -39.47
N VAL A 760 -19.87 13.70 -39.53
CA VAL A 760 -21.32 13.55 -39.31
C VAL A 760 -21.60 12.76 -38.03
N ARG A 761 -22.42 13.30 -37.14
CA ARG A 761 -22.82 12.65 -35.87
C ARG A 761 -24.30 12.87 -35.58
N LEU A 762 -24.94 11.96 -34.85
CA LEU A 762 -26.25 12.19 -34.25
C LEU A 762 -26.05 12.44 -32.75
N TYR A 763 -26.49 13.59 -32.26
CA TYR A 763 -26.44 13.94 -30.84
C TYR A 763 -27.79 13.69 -30.19
N PHE A 764 -27.77 12.98 -29.08
CA PHE A 764 -28.91 12.76 -28.21
C PHE A 764 -29.14 13.98 -27.30
N SER A 765 -30.33 14.06 -26.71
CA SER A 765 -30.77 15.18 -25.87
C SER A 765 -29.91 15.40 -24.61
N ASP A 766 -29.22 14.37 -24.12
CA ASP A 766 -28.28 14.43 -22.99
C ASP A 766 -26.85 14.82 -23.38
N GLY A 767 -26.57 14.98 -24.68
CA GLY A 767 -25.26 15.34 -25.22
C GLY A 767 -24.34 14.17 -25.56
N THR A 768 -24.76 12.92 -25.32
CA THR A 768 -24.11 11.76 -25.93
C THR A 768 -24.29 11.78 -27.45
N TYR A 769 -23.43 11.06 -28.19
CA TYR A 769 -23.53 11.03 -29.65
C TYR A 769 -23.35 9.63 -30.20
N PHE A 770 -24.10 9.37 -31.27
CA PHE A 770 -23.91 8.23 -32.15
C PHE A 770 -23.12 8.68 -33.39
N VAL A 771 -22.06 7.95 -33.71
CA VAL A 771 -21.30 8.17 -34.95
C VAL A 771 -22.15 7.68 -36.10
N VAL A 772 -22.41 8.52 -37.10
CA VAL A 772 -23.09 8.04 -38.31
C VAL A 772 -22.07 7.22 -39.10
N PRO A 773 -22.24 5.89 -39.23
CA PRO A 773 -21.36 5.06 -40.04
C PRO A 773 -21.56 5.40 -41.52
N LEU A 774 -20.67 4.92 -42.38
CA LEU A 774 -21.00 4.90 -43.82
C LEU A 774 -22.21 3.99 -44.02
N ALA A 775 -23.05 4.33 -45.00
CA ALA A 775 -24.31 3.65 -45.23
C ALA A 775 -24.12 2.15 -45.44
N GLU A 776 -24.74 1.32 -44.60
CA GLU A 776 -25.07 -0.05 -44.98
C GLU A 776 -26.47 -0.03 -45.60
N THR A 777 -26.56 -0.24 -46.90
CA THR A 777 -27.87 -0.24 -47.57
C THR A 777 -28.55 -1.58 -47.39
N THR A 778 -29.77 -1.59 -46.85
CA THR A 778 -30.67 -2.76 -46.86
C THR A 778 -31.55 -2.83 -48.12
N ASP A 779 -31.59 -1.77 -48.95
CA ASP A 779 -32.57 -1.60 -50.02
C ASP A 779 -31.99 -1.52 -51.46
N GLY A 780 -30.74 -1.93 -51.67
CA GLY A 780 -30.21 -2.25 -53.01
C GLY A 780 -29.84 -1.06 -53.90
N THR A 781 -29.36 0.04 -53.30
CA THR A 781 -28.48 1.03 -53.96
C THR A 781 -27.06 0.85 -53.42
N ASP A 782 -26.02 1.18 -54.18
CA ASP A 782 -24.63 0.92 -53.78
C ASP A 782 -24.31 1.58 -52.41
N ALA A 783 -23.76 0.78 -51.49
CA ALA A 783 -23.36 1.22 -50.15
C ALA A 783 -22.21 2.23 -50.25
N LEU A 784 -22.25 3.29 -49.42
CA LEU A 784 -21.17 4.27 -49.39
C LEU A 784 -19.90 3.60 -48.87
N VAL A 785 -18.81 3.62 -49.64
CA VAL A 785 -17.50 3.15 -49.20
C VAL A 785 -16.50 4.30 -49.09
N SER A 786 -15.49 4.11 -48.25
CA SER A 786 -14.37 5.06 -48.16
C SER A 786 -13.70 5.16 -49.53
N GLY A 787 -13.51 6.38 -50.02
CA GLY A 787 -13.01 6.65 -51.37
C GLY A 787 -14.10 6.94 -52.39
N ASP A 788 -15.39 6.75 -52.06
CA ASP A 788 -16.48 7.11 -52.95
C ASP A 788 -16.46 8.59 -53.29
N VAL A 789 -16.65 8.88 -54.58
CA VAL A 789 -16.64 10.23 -55.10
C VAL A 789 -17.97 10.54 -55.76
N PHE A 790 -18.64 11.54 -55.21
CA PHE A 790 -19.87 12.09 -55.75
C PHE A 790 -19.61 13.40 -56.47
N TYR A 791 -20.40 13.59 -57.52
CA TYR A 791 -20.17 14.60 -58.52
C TYR A 791 -21.49 15.29 -58.83
N CYS A 792 -21.56 16.61 -58.59
CA CYS A 792 -22.66 17.46 -59.05
C CYS A 792 -22.09 18.69 -59.78
N ASP A 793 -22.91 19.43 -60.54
CA ASP A 793 -22.52 20.46 -61.53
C ASP A 793 -21.35 21.40 -61.17
N THR A 794 -21.09 21.68 -59.88
CA THR A 794 -19.96 22.50 -59.41
C THR A 794 -19.12 21.88 -58.29
N THR A 795 -19.49 20.72 -57.74
CA THR A 795 -18.96 20.24 -56.45
C THR A 795 -18.61 18.76 -56.51
N LYS A 796 -17.39 18.44 -56.06
CA LYS A 796 -16.87 17.10 -55.83
C LYS A 796 -16.93 16.83 -54.33
N ILE A 797 -17.55 15.73 -53.94
CA ILE A 797 -17.58 15.28 -52.55
C ILE A 797 -16.90 13.92 -52.48
N THR A 798 -15.82 13.85 -51.70
CA THR A 798 -15.08 12.61 -51.47
C THR A 798 -15.44 12.10 -50.07
N ILE A 799 -15.90 10.87 -49.98
CA ILE A 799 -16.19 10.18 -48.72
C ILE A 799 -14.93 9.50 -48.22
N VAL A 800 -14.65 9.61 -46.92
CA VAL A 800 -13.49 8.97 -46.29
C VAL A 800 -13.91 8.39 -44.94
N THR A 801 -13.39 7.22 -44.63
CA THR A 801 -13.47 6.62 -43.30
C THR A 801 -12.36 7.13 -42.40
N TRP A 802 -12.73 7.55 -41.20
CA TRP A 802 -11.79 7.72 -40.10
C TRP A 802 -12.28 6.93 -38.89
N THR A 803 -11.37 6.21 -38.22
CA THR A 803 -11.70 5.41 -37.04
C THR A 803 -11.38 6.21 -35.79
N ASP A 804 -12.40 6.47 -34.99
CA ASP A 804 -12.27 7.03 -33.65
C ASP A 804 -12.85 5.99 -32.68
N GLY A 805 -11.98 5.22 -32.00
CA GLY A 805 -12.40 4.17 -31.07
C GLY A 805 -13.23 3.02 -31.69
N ASP A 806 -12.66 2.33 -32.67
CA ASP A 806 -13.17 1.06 -33.27
C ASP A 806 -14.42 1.14 -34.18
N VAL A 807 -15.03 2.31 -34.40
CA VAL A 807 -16.13 2.48 -35.38
C VAL A 807 -15.78 3.55 -36.43
N GLY A 808 -16.03 3.25 -37.71
CA GLY A 808 -15.77 4.17 -38.82
C GLY A 808 -16.77 5.34 -38.82
N THR A 809 -16.26 6.58 -38.76
CA THR A 809 -17.07 7.80 -38.85
C THR A 809 -17.26 8.21 -40.31
N LEU A 810 -18.51 8.43 -40.75
CA LEU A 810 -18.82 9.08 -42.02
C LEU A 810 -18.21 10.48 -42.02
N SER A 811 -17.12 10.61 -42.77
CA SER A 811 -16.39 11.87 -42.96
C SER A 811 -16.35 12.19 -44.44
N PHE A 812 -16.35 13.48 -44.78
CA PHE A 812 -16.29 13.89 -46.17
C PHE A 812 -15.49 15.18 -46.37
N GLN A 813 -15.00 15.33 -47.59
CA GLN A 813 -14.33 16.53 -48.07
C GLN A 813 -15.09 17.12 -49.24
N VAL A 814 -15.19 18.45 -49.27
CA VAL A 814 -15.88 19.20 -50.32
C VAL A 814 -14.86 19.99 -51.15
N ALA A 815 -14.88 19.77 -52.46
CA ALA A 815 -14.05 20.42 -53.47
C ALA A 815 -14.89 20.83 -54.72
N GLU A 816 -14.30 21.50 -55.71
CA GLU A 816 -14.97 21.87 -56.97
C GLU A 816 -14.88 20.74 -58.03
N TYR A 817 -15.91 20.53 -58.88
CA TYR A 817 -16.02 19.45 -59.91
C TYR A 817 -16.33 19.93 -61.34
N ASP A 818 -15.91 19.16 -62.37
CA ASP A 818 -16.02 19.52 -63.80
C ASP A 818 -16.66 18.53 -64.84
N GLY A 819 -16.88 17.20 -64.60
CA GLY A 819 -17.93 16.39 -65.31
C GLY A 819 -17.71 15.14 -66.25
N SER A 820 -16.89 14.07 -66.02
CA SER A 820 -16.83 12.89 -66.99
C SER A 820 -16.44 11.40 -66.54
N PHE A 821 -17.39 10.40 -66.49
CA PHE A 821 -17.42 8.85 -66.78
C PHE A 821 -16.99 7.64 -65.81
N VAL A 822 -17.64 6.39 -65.79
CA VAL A 822 -17.33 5.10 -64.95
C VAL A 822 -17.76 3.60 -65.43
N PRO A 823 -16.93 2.48 -65.37
CA PRO A 823 -17.23 0.95 -65.47
C PRO A 823 -16.69 -0.11 -64.35
N GLU A 824 -17.01 -1.48 -64.31
CA GLU A 824 -16.82 -2.56 -63.19
C GLU A 824 -16.30 -4.06 -63.48
N ALA A 825 -15.53 -4.76 -62.57
CA ALA A 825 -14.98 -6.18 -62.54
C ALA A 825 -14.50 -6.69 -61.13
N GLU A 826 -14.33 -8.02 -60.90
CA GLU A 826 -14.05 -8.67 -59.57
C GLU A 826 -12.89 -9.72 -59.56
N ILE A 827 -12.07 -9.80 -58.49
CA ILE A 827 -10.90 -10.71 -58.33
C ILE A 827 -11.19 -11.88 -57.36
N THR A 828 -10.74 -13.10 -57.69
CA THR A 828 -11.00 -14.32 -56.90
C THR A 828 -9.76 -15.01 -56.30
N SER A 829 -8.55 -14.78 -56.84
CA SER A 829 -7.30 -15.34 -56.27
C SER A 829 -6.05 -14.67 -56.84
N ALA A 830 -4.99 -14.54 -56.02
CA ALA A 830 -3.67 -14.09 -56.46
C ALA A 830 -2.53 -14.95 -55.87
N LYS A 831 -1.47 -15.21 -56.64
CA LYS A 831 -0.34 -16.06 -56.23
C LYS A 831 0.98 -15.61 -56.84
N ILE A 832 2.06 -15.61 -56.06
CA ILE A 832 3.43 -15.32 -56.53
C ILE A 832 4.30 -16.58 -56.42
N GLU A 833 4.96 -16.96 -57.52
CA GLU A 833 5.81 -18.15 -57.57
C GLU A 833 7.15 -17.87 -58.26
N GLU A 834 8.24 -18.39 -57.68
CA GLU A 834 9.55 -18.44 -58.33
C GLU A 834 9.65 -19.73 -59.14
N THR A 835 9.94 -19.63 -60.44
CA THR A 835 10.08 -20.82 -61.29
C THR A 835 11.10 -20.57 -62.39
N GLU A 836 12.12 -21.42 -62.46
CA GLU A 836 13.15 -21.41 -63.53
C GLU A 836 13.78 -20.02 -63.79
N GLY A 837 14.01 -19.23 -62.74
CA GLY A 837 14.60 -17.90 -62.81
C GLY A 837 13.61 -16.77 -63.11
N GLN A 838 12.30 -17.00 -63.05
CA GLN A 838 11.27 -15.96 -63.20
C GLN A 838 10.43 -15.81 -61.92
N ILE A 839 9.85 -14.63 -61.71
CA ILE A 839 8.98 -14.32 -60.57
C ILE A 839 7.57 -14.06 -61.12
N LEU A 840 6.69 -15.06 -61.08
CA LEU A 840 5.37 -14.99 -61.73
C LEU A 840 4.26 -14.65 -60.75
N LEU A 841 3.56 -13.54 -60.99
CA LEU A 841 2.29 -13.21 -60.36
C LEU A 841 1.13 -13.72 -61.23
N THR A 842 0.28 -14.57 -60.66
CA THR A 842 -0.94 -15.07 -61.33
C THR A 842 -2.19 -14.56 -60.62
N VAL A 843 -3.07 -13.87 -61.34
CA VAL A 843 -4.33 -13.30 -60.84
C VAL A 843 -5.50 -13.90 -61.61
N SER A 844 -6.56 -14.31 -60.91
CA SER A 844 -7.79 -14.85 -61.52
C SER A 844 -9.04 -14.20 -60.93
N GLY A 845 -10.10 -14.05 -61.73
CA GLY A 845 -11.33 -13.36 -61.35
C GLY A 845 -12.49 -13.53 -62.33
N THR A 846 -13.52 -12.68 -62.19
CA THR A 846 -14.69 -12.62 -63.07
C THR A 846 -14.97 -11.18 -63.53
N THR A 847 -15.59 -10.99 -64.71
CA THR A 847 -15.88 -9.64 -65.24
C THR A 847 -17.03 -9.64 -66.26
N ASN A 848 -17.68 -8.48 -66.43
CA ASN A 848 -18.69 -8.23 -67.47
C ASN A 848 -18.14 -7.42 -68.67
N ASP A 849 -16.93 -6.85 -68.56
CA ASP A 849 -16.25 -6.10 -69.61
C ASP A 849 -15.17 -6.98 -70.26
N GLU A 850 -15.32 -7.22 -71.57
CA GLU A 850 -14.33 -7.98 -72.37
C GLU A 850 -13.03 -7.19 -72.62
N GLY A 851 -12.99 -5.91 -72.24
CA GLY A 851 -11.89 -4.97 -72.45
C GLY A 851 -10.98 -4.73 -71.24
N ILE A 852 -11.10 -5.52 -70.18
CA ILE A 852 -10.27 -5.33 -68.97
C ILE A 852 -8.79 -5.68 -69.18
N ARG A 853 -7.93 -5.03 -68.41
CA ARG A 853 -6.48 -5.22 -68.47
C ARG A 853 -5.87 -5.28 -67.07
N LEU A 854 -4.88 -6.15 -66.90
CA LEU A 854 -4.03 -6.14 -65.71
C LEU A 854 -3.06 -4.97 -65.86
N TYR A 855 -3.08 -4.08 -64.89
CA TYR A 855 -2.12 -3.01 -64.72
C TYR A 855 -1.14 -3.37 -63.62
N VAL A 856 0.15 -3.25 -63.95
CA VAL A 856 1.24 -3.24 -62.98
C VAL A 856 2.05 -1.98 -63.26
N GLY A 857 2.00 -1.00 -62.36
CA GLY A 857 2.57 0.32 -62.62
C GLY A 857 2.69 1.17 -61.36
N ASN A 858 3.51 2.21 -61.43
CA ASN A 858 3.76 3.11 -60.30
C ASN A 858 2.73 4.26 -60.24
N ASP A 859 2.48 4.81 -59.04
CA ASP A 859 1.45 5.86 -58.83
C ASP A 859 1.77 7.20 -59.55
N GLU A 860 2.96 7.36 -60.13
CA GLU A 860 3.33 8.51 -60.98
C GLU A 860 3.17 8.23 -62.49
N ASP A 861 2.67 7.05 -62.90
CA ASP A 861 2.40 6.64 -64.29
C ASP A 861 3.57 6.74 -65.28
N THR A 862 4.81 6.74 -64.78
CA THR A 862 6.01 6.84 -65.62
C THR A 862 6.44 5.49 -66.21
N ALA A 863 6.09 4.37 -65.54
CA ALA A 863 6.31 3.01 -66.00
C ALA A 863 5.05 2.17 -65.72
N ALA A 864 4.21 1.99 -66.73
CA ALA A 864 2.91 1.32 -66.64
C ALA A 864 2.83 0.15 -67.62
N TYR A 865 2.62 -1.05 -67.09
CA TYR A 865 2.52 -2.28 -67.88
C TYR A 865 1.06 -2.75 -67.91
N TYR A 866 0.45 -2.67 -69.08
CA TYR A 866 -0.91 -3.14 -69.31
C TYR A 866 -0.92 -4.44 -70.09
N HIS A 867 -1.43 -5.49 -69.46
CA HIS A 867 -1.60 -6.78 -70.08
C HIS A 867 -3.07 -7.04 -70.36
N ALA A 868 -3.39 -7.22 -71.63
CA ALA A 868 -4.74 -7.58 -72.04
C ALA A 868 -5.12 -8.93 -71.41
N ILE A 869 -6.26 -8.96 -70.72
CA ILE A 869 -6.77 -10.16 -70.09
C ILE A 869 -7.72 -10.85 -71.07
N THR A 870 -7.54 -12.14 -71.27
CA THR A 870 -8.49 -12.94 -72.07
C THR A 870 -9.58 -13.46 -71.16
N VAL A 871 -10.81 -12.99 -71.35
CA VAL A 871 -11.98 -13.44 -70.60
C VAL A 871 -12.63 -14.61 -71.35
N THR A 872 -12.81 -15.75 -70.67
CA THR A 872 -13.48 -16.93 -71.22
C THR A 872 -14.65 -17.31 -70.33
N GLU A 873 -15.86 -17.32 -70.90
CA GLU A 873 -17.12 -17.60 -70.18
C GLU A 873 -17.31 -16.73 -68.91
N GLY A 874 -16.88 -15.46 -68.96
CA GLY A 874 -17.02 -14.49 -67.86
C GLY A 874 -15.95 -14.60 -66.77
N THR A 875 -15.01 -15.54 -66.90
CA THR A 875 -13.88 -15.73 -65.98
C THR A 875 -12.57 -15.36 -66.65
N PHE A 876 -11.58 -14.95 -65.86
CA PHE A 876 -10.25 -14.66 -66.36
C PHE A 876 -9.16 -15.20 -65.44
N THR A 877 -8.02 -15.53 -66.05
CA THR A 877 -6.74 -15.81 -65.38
C THR A 877 -5.64 -15.19 -66.20
N ILE A 878 -4.72 -14.48 -65.55
CA ILE A 878 -3.57 -13.84 -66.18
C ILE A 878 -2.34 -14.06 -65.31
N SER A 879 -1.21 -14.35 -65.95
CA SER A 879 0.10 -14.44 -65.28
C SER A 879 1.04 -13.41 -65.86
N PHE A 880 1.79 -12.75 -65.00
CA PHE A 880 2.74 -11.70 -65.35
C PHE A 880 4.07 -11.93 -64.63
N ASP A 881 5.18 -11.81 -65.36
CA ASP A 881 6.53 -11.98 -64.82
C ASP A 881 7.01 -10.66 -64.22
N LEU A 882 7.01 -10.57 -62.90
CA LEU A 882 7.41 -9.40 -62.13
C LEU A 882 8.89 -9.05 -62.31
N ALA A 883 9.74 -10.04 -62.61
CA ALA A 883 11.16 -9.79 -62.91
C ALA A 883 11.36 -9.06 -64.25
N SER A 884 10.32 -8.94 -65.09
CA SER A 884 10.37 -8.16 -66.34
C SER A 884 10.18 -6.66 -66.16
N LEU A 885 9.79 -6.22 -64.95
CA LEU A 885 9.60 -4.82 -64.62
C LEU A 885 10.95 -4.07 -64.60
N GLU A 886 10.94 -2.80 -65.00
CA GLU A 886 12.13 -1.95 -64.92
C GLU A 886 12.48 -1.70 -63.44
N ALA A 887 13.76 -1.87 -63.10
CA ALA A 887 14.25 -1.58 -61.75
C ALA A 887 14.41 -0.08 -61.56
N GLY A 888 13.92 0.46 -60.44
CA GLY A 888 13.92 1.91 -60.22
C GLY A 888 13.23 2.36 -58.93
N SER A 889 13.24 3.67 -58.68
CA SER A 889 12.95 4.29 -57.37
C SER A 889 11.47 4.36 -56.95
N GLY A 890 10.62 3.47 -57.47
CA GLY A 890 9.16 3.55 -57.26
C GLY A 890 8.51 2.19 -57.04
N TRP A 891 7.43 2.19 -56.26
CA TRP A 891 6.61 1.02 -56.00
C TRP A 891 5.61 0.80 -57.14
N TYR A 892 5.47 -0.44 -57.58
CA TYR A 892 4.49 -0.90 -58.55
C TYR A 892 3.26 -1.42 -57.82
N ASN A 893 2.09 -0.92 -58.19
CA ASN A 893 0.80 -1.37 -57.70
C ASN A 893 0.12 -2.27 -58.73
N VAL A 894 -0.62 -3.27 -58.25
CA VAL A 894 -1.32 -4.23 -59.11
C VAL A 894 -2.82 -3.97 -59.10
N ARG A 895 -3.40 -3.70 -60.28
CA ARG A 895 -4.82 -3.32 -60.46
C ARG A 895 -5.41 -3.93 -61.74
N ILE A 896 -6.74 -3.94 -61.87
CA ILE A 896 -7.49 -4.32 -63.08
C ILE A 896 -8.25 -3.09 -63.60
N TYR A 897 -7.99 -2.66 -64.85
CA TYR A 897 -8.59 -1.43 -65.43
C TYR A 897 -9.59 -1.70 -66.56
N TYR A 898 -10.54 -0.78 -66.74
CA TYR A 898 -11.58 -0.78 -67.77
C TYR A 898 -11.26 0.17 -68.93
N ASN A 899 -10.72 -0.36 -70.04
CA ASN A 899 -10.46 0.33 -71.33
C ASN A 899 -9.42 1.50 -71.31
N GLU A 900 -8.76 1.74 -72.46
CA GLU A 900 -7.60 2.65 -72.57
C GLU A 900 -7.95 4.15 -72.68
N GLU A 901 -9.16 4.52 -73.11
CA GLU A 901 -9.47 5.92 -73.47
C GLU A 901 -9.75 6.87 -72.29
N PHE A 902 -9.94 6.35 -71.06
CA PHE A 902 -10.34 7.16 -69.90
C PHE A 902 -9.21 7.72 -69.04
N TYR A 903 -7.97 7.43 -69.40
CA TYR A 903 -6.76 7.73 -68.61
C TYR A 903 -6.40 9.22 -68.49
N LEU A 904 -7.07 10.11 -69.23
CA LEU A 904 -6.69 11.54 -69.32
C LEU A 904 -7.58 12.48 -68.49
N ALA A 905 -8.54 11.97 -67.72
CA ALA A 905 -9.54 12.79 -67.01
C ALA A 905 -9.58 12.59 -65.48
N GLY A 906 -8.59 11.91 -64.87
CA GLY A 906 -8.50 11.79 -63.41
C GLY A 906 -9.62 10.99 -62.74
N ASN A 907 -10.40 10.20 -63.50
CA ASN A 907 -11.38 9.26 -62.96
C ASN A 907 -10.76 7.85 -62.94
N THR A 908 -10.60 7.31 -61.72
CA THR A 908 -9.99 6.01 -61.42
C THR A 908 -11.05 4.92 -61.42
N ASN A 909 -11.29 4.29 -62.58
CA ASN A 909 -12.11 3.08 -62.63
C ASN A 909 -11.16 1.89 -62.75
N TYR A 910 -10.82 1.29 -61.62
CA TYR A 910 -10.02 0.08 -61.52
C TYR A 910 -10.41 -0.74 -60.30
N GLU A 911 -10.19 -2.06 -60.36
CA GLU A 911 -10.28 -2.98 -59.23
C GLU A 911 -8.88 -3.28 -58.67
N THR A 912 -8.76 -3.46 -57.36
CA THR A 912 -7.46 -3.59 -56.66
C THR A 912 -7.17 -5.04 -56.23
N VAL A 913 -5.93 -5.50 -56.40
CA VAL A 913 -5.48 -6.78 -55.81
C VAL A 913 -4.98 -6.53 -54.38
N LEU A 914 -5.58 -7.18 -53.39
CA LEU A 914 -5.21 -7.05 -51.98
C LEU A 914 -4.10 -8.04 -51.57
N TYR A 915 -3.17 -7.64 -50.69
CA TYR A 915 -2.02 -8.46 -50.30
C TYR A 915 -2.42 -9.70 -49.49
N THR A 916 -3.45 -9.60 -48.65
CA THR A 916 -3.90 -10.71 -47.79
C THR A 916 -4.42 -11.89 -48.59
N ASP A 917 -4.75 -11.65 -49.86
CA ASP A 917 -5.25 -12.67 -50.79
C ASP A 917 -4.12 -13.31 -51.61
N VAL A 918 -2.84 -13.00 -51.29
CA VAL A 918 -1.64 -13.46 -52.01
C VAL A 918 -0.87 -14.52 -51.24
N VAL A 919 -0.60 -15.65 -51.91
CA VAL A 919 0.19 -16.77 -51.37
C VAL A 919 1.46 -17.03 -52.20
N ASN A 920 2.47 -17.64 -51.58
CA ASN A 920 3.75 -17.98 -52.22
C ASN A 920 3.69 -19.31 -53.00
N GLY A 921 4.81 -19.72 -53.61
CA GLY A 921 4.94 -20.98 -54.35
C GLY A 921 4.61 -22.26 -53.55
N SER A 922 4.80 -22.21 -52.23
CA SER A 922 4.42 -23.29 -51.29
C SER A 922 2.97 -23.20 -50.81
N ASN A 923 2.21 -22.23 -51.30
CA ASN A 923 0.81 -21.97 -50.97
C ASN A 923 0.58 -21.48 -49.53
N GLU A 924 1.61 -20.86 -48.93
CA GLU A 924 1.57 -20.17 -47.63
C GLU A 924 1.39 -18.66 -47.83
N GLU A 925 0.79 -17.96 -46.86
CA GLU A 925 0.54 -16.52 -46.94
C GLU A 925 1.85 -15.72 -46.98
N VAL A 926 1.94 -14.80 -47.94
CA VAL A 926 3.13 -13.98 -48.12
C VAL A 926 3.19 -12.89 -47.06
N GLN A 927 4.35 -12.66 -46.47
CA GLN A 927 4.55 -11.66 -45.41
C GLN A 927 5.08 -10.33 -45.97
N LEU A 928 4.92 -9.27 -45.18
CA LEU A 928 5.47 -7.96 -45.53
C LEU A 928 7.00 -7.99 -45.56
N ASP A 929 7.58 -7.28 -46.52
CA ASP A 929 9.00 -7.23 -46.83
C ASP A 929 9.61 -8.58 -47.31
N ASP A 930 8.78 -9.58 -47.66
CA ASP A 930 9.25 -10.78 -48.36
C ASP A 930 9.87 -10.40 -49.71
N VAL A 931 11.04 -10.97 -50.00
CA VAL A 931 11.83 -10.71 -51.22
C VAL A 931 11.92 -11.97 -52.07
N PHE A 932 11.55 -11.86 -53.34
CA PHE A 932 11.62 -12.91 -54.34
C PHE A 932 12.73 -12.58 -55.35
N TYR A 933 13.50 -13.59 -55.76
CA TYR A 933 14.65 -13.41 -56.63
C TYR A 933 14.43 -14.09 -58.00
N GLY A 934 14.79 -13.38 -59.06
CA GLY A 934 14.64 -13.83 -60.45
C GLY A 934 15.74 -13.24 -61.34
N THR A 935 15.78 -13.68 -62.60
CA THR A 935 16.90 -13.50 -63.54
C THR A 935 17.38 -12.05 -63.61
N GLY A 936 18.36 -11.68 -62.78
CA GLY A 936 18.89 -10.32 -62.77
C GLY A 936 18.15 -9.30 -61.91
N LYS A 937 17.13 -9.68 -61.12
CA LYS A 937 16.21 -8.78 -60.39
C LYS A 937 15.71 -9.33 -59.05
N ALA A 938 15.48 -8.47 -58.06
CA ALA A 938 14.81 -8.79 -56.81
C ALA A 938 13.47 -8.05 -56.70
N VAL A 939 12.43 -8.72 -56.17
CA VAL A 939 11.08 -8.17 -56.01
C VAL A 939 10.65 -8.25 -54.55
N THR A 940 10.46 -7.11 -53.91
CA THR A 940 10.06 -7.01 -52.49
C THR A 940 8.58 -6.62 -52.37
N ILE A 941 7.85 -7.26 -51.45
CA ILE A 941 6.42 -6.98 -51.22
C ILE A 941 6.22 -6.04 -50.05
N LYS A 942 5.31 -5.08 -50.21
CA LYS A 942 4.94 -4.16 -49.14
C LYS A 942 3.50 -3.69 -49.27
N THR A 943 2.98 -3.09 -48.19
CA THR A 943 1.71 -2.36 -48.16
C THR A 943 1.95 -1.00 -47.52
N TRP A 944 1.09 -0.03 -47.82
CA TRP A 944 1.16 1.31 -47.24
C TRP A 944 -0.13 1.61 -46.48
N GLY A 945 -0.02 1.94 -45.18
CA GLY A 945 -1.17 2.18 -44.30
C GLY A 945 -2.05 0.93 -44.09
N ASN A 946 -3.28 1.12 -43.62
CA ASN A 946 -4.23 0.02 -43.33
C ASN A 946 -4.97 -0.53 -44.58
N TYR A 947 -4.49 -0.23 -45.79
CA TYR A 947 -5.28 -0.38 -47.02
C TYR A 947 -5.13 -1.73 -47.73
N ASN A 948 -4.35 -2.65 -47.16
CA ASN A 948 -4.10 -4.00 -47.67
C ASN A 948 -3.82 -4.13 -49.18
N LEU A 949 -3.32 -3.10 -49.87
CA LEU A 949 -3.00 -3.14 -51.31
C LEU A 949 -1.70 -3.92 -51.60
N LEU A 950 -1.67 -4.72 -52.67
CA LEU A 950 -0.43 -5.35 -53.15
C LEU A 950 0.49 -4.34 -53.85
N SER A 951 1.57 -3.95 -53.18
CA SER A 951 2.64 -3.10 -53.73
C SER A 951 3.97 -3.85 -53.82
N LEU A 952 4.72 -3.60 -54.89
CA LEU A 952 5.92 -4.35 -55.28
C LEU A 952 7.07 -3.38 -55.57
N LEU A 953 8.25 -3.62 -55.01
CA LEU A 953 9.48 -2.90 -55.38
C LEU A 953 10.38 -3.84 -56.19
N VAL A 954 10.85 -3.38 -57.34
CA VAL A 954 11.73 -4.17 -58.22
C VAL A 954 13.08 -3.50 -58.35
N GLU A 955 14.14 -4.27 -58.07
CA GLU A 955 15.53 -3.79 -58.03
C GLU A 955 16.43 -4.66 -58.92
N GLU A 956 17.51 -4.11 -59.46
CA GLU A 956 18.52 -4.89 -60.18
C GLU A 956 19.32 -5.78 -59.23
N HIS A 957 19.58 -7.01 -59.65
CA HIS A 957 20.28 -8.02 -58.89
C HIS A 957 21.14 -8.91 -59.80
N ASP A 958 22.46 -8.76 -59.85
CA ASP A 958 23.29 -9.51 -60.82
C ASP A 958 23.42 -11.01 -60.47
N GLU A 959 22.83 -11.90 -61.29
CA GLU A 959 22.87 -13.36 -61.06
C GLU A 959 24.19 -14.02 -61.49
N THR A 960 25.15 -13.30 -62.10
CA THR A 960 26.45 -13.88 -62.48
C THR A 960 27.64 -13.24 -61.77
N ALA A 961 27.93 -13.84 -60.62
CA ALA A 961 29.21 -13.87 -59.91
C ALA A 961 29.51 -12.69 -59.00
N ALA A 962 28.89 -12.69 -57.83
CA ALA A 962 29.32 -11.98 -56.64
C ALA A 962 28.85 -12.79 -55.41
N SER A 963 29.59 -13.82 -54.99
CA SER A 963 29.25 -14.58 -53.78
C SER A 963 30.10 -14.15 -52.60
N VAL A 964 29.45 -13.73 -51.52
CA VAL A 964 30.10 -13.40 -50.24
C VAL A 964 29.74 -14.49 -49.24
N THR A 965 30.75 -15.09 -48.61
CA THR A 965 30.56 -16.01 -47.50
C THR A 965 31.32 -15.48 -46.30
N VAL A 966 30.58 -15.13 -45.25
CA VAL A 966 31.17 -14.71 -43.99
C VAL A 966 31.67 -15.95 -43.25
N GLN A 967 32.93 -15.94 -42.83
CA GLN A 967 33.60 -17.09 -42.20
C GLN A 967 33.89 -16.84 -40.72
N SER A 968 34.11 -15.59 -40.33
CA SER A 968 34.23 -15.21 -38.92
C SER A 968 33.72 -13.80 -38.68
N VAL A 969 33.16 -13.61 -37.49
CA VAL A 969 32.78 -12.31 -36.94
C VAL A 969 33.34 -12.26 -35.53
N GLY A 970 34.03 -11.18 -35.20
CA GLY A 970 34.58 -10.95 -33.87
C GLY A 970 35.03 -9.52 -33.65
N PHE A 971 35.73 -9.25 -32.56
CA PHE A 971 36.14 -7.89 -32.19
C PHE A 971 37.67 -7.74 -32.21
N GLU A 972 38.17 -6.62 -32.71
CA GLU A 972 39.61 -6.29 -32.73
C GLU A 972 39.80 -4.76 -32.72
N ASP A 973 40.65 -4.25 -31.81
CA ASP A 973 41.09 -2.84 -31.72
C ASP A 973 39.97 -1.77 -31.84
N GLY A 974 38.79 -2.05 -31.29
CA GLY A 974 37.66 -1.12 -31.30
C GLY A 974 36.67 -1.25 -32.45
N TYR A 975 36.82 -2.32 -33.23
CA TYR A 975 35.99 -2.58 -34.39
C TYR A 975 35.36 -3.95 -34.30
N LEU A 976 34.14 -4.10 -34.84
CA LEU A 976 33.64 -5.41 -35.22
C LEU A 976 34.33 -5.82 -36.52
N VAL A 977 35.15 -6.87 -36.42
CA VAL A 977 35.89 -7.43 -37.54
C VAL A 977 35.11 -8.58 -38.15
N VAL A 978 34.77 -8.44 -39.42
CA VAL A 978 34.08 -9.48 -40.20
C VAL A 978 35.01 -9.93 -41.31
N SER A 979 35.28 -11.23 -41.38
CA SER A 979 36.13 -11.79 -42.42
C SER A 979 35.46 -12.94 -43.14
N GLY A 980 35.81 -13.10 -44.41
CA GLY A 980 35.17 -14.08 -45.27
C GLY A 980 35.81 -14.15 -46.65
N THR A 981 35.16 -14.88 -47.54
CA THR A 981 35.53 -14.97 -48.96
C THR A 981 34.51 -14.27 -49.82
N ALA A 982 34.97 -13.50 -50.80
CA ALA A 982 34.12 -12.83 -51.78
C ALA A 982 34.64 -13.19 -53.18
N THR A 983 33.79 -13.84 -53.99
CA THR A 983 34.16 -14.32 -55.33
C THR A 983 33.35 -13.58 -56.38
N GLY A 984 34.04 -12.88 -57.28
CA GLY A 984 33.41 -12.03 -58.30
C GLY A 984 32.88 -10.70 -57.75
N VAL A 985 33.28 -10.32 -56.54
CA VAL A 985 32.92 -9.03 -55.92
C VAL A 985 34.12 -8.10 -55.97
N ASP A 986 33.96 -6.94 -56.60
CA ASP A 986 34.91 -5.85 -56.75
C ASP A 986 34.63 -4.73 -55.73
N ASP A 987 33.36 -4.51 -55.36
CA ASP A 987 32.91 -3.58 -54.31
C ASP A 987 31.96 -4.30 -53.33
N LEU A 988 32.38 -4.39 -52.07
CA LEU A 988 31.64 -5.03 -50.98
C LEU A 988 31.57 -4.05 -49.81
N ASP A 989 30.38 -3.70 -49.35
CA ASP A 989 30.19 -2.92 -48.12
C ASP A 989 29.52 -3.79 -47.07
N ILE A 990 30.01 -3.75 -45.84
CA ILE A 990 29.47 -4.54 -44.72
C ILE A 990 29.02 -3.57 -43.66
N TYR A 991 27.87 -3.83 -43.03
CA TYR A 991 27.29 -2.90 -42.08
C TYR A 991 26.34 -3.54 -41.07
N LEU A 992 26.01 -2.78 -40.05
CA LEU A 992 25.05 -3.14 -39.00
C LEU A 992 23.83 -2.25 -39.09
N ILE A 993 22.63 -2.83 -39.12
CA ILE A 993 21.38 -2.08 -39.27
C ILE A 993 20.41 -2.39 -38.12
N ASN A 994 19.73 -1.35 -37.62
CA ASN A 994 18.55 -1.49 -36.77
C ASN A 994 17.42 -0.66 -37.38
N THR A 995 16.35 -1.33 -37.82
CA THR A 995 15.24 -0.71 -38.56
C THR A 995 14.42 0.27 -37.74
N ASN A 996 14.49 0.17 -36.41
CA ASN A 996 13.82 1.08 -35.49
C ASN A 996 14.70 2.29 -35.11
N VAL A 997 15.89 2.40 -35.70
CA VAL A 997 16.87 3.45 -35.42
C VAL A 997 17.20 4.18 -36.72
N GLU A 998 16.68 5.39 -36.82
CA GLU A 998 16.86 6.26 -37.98
C GLU A 998 18.36 6.62 -38.13
N GLY A 999 18.93 6.38 -39.32
CA GLY A 999 20.35 6.62 -39.61
C GLY A 999 21.31 5.47 -39.31
N SER A 1000 20.83 4.32 -38.80
CA SER A 1000 21.69 3.17 -38.47
C SER A 1000 22.50 2.59 -39.64
N LEU A 1001 22.01 2.75 -40.88
CA LEU A 1001 22.72 2.41 -42.12
C LEU A 1001 24.06 3.15 -42.32
N ASN A 1002 24.32 4.22 -41.56
CA ASN A 1002 25.55 5.00 -41.67
C ASN A 1002 26.78 4.30 -41.05
N ASN A 1003 26.60 3.17 -40.35
CA ASN A 1003 27.71 2.34 -39.89
C ASN A 1003 28.05 1.24 -40.91
N SER A 1004 28.54 1.64 -42.08
CA SER A 1004 28.99 0.75 -43.14
C SER A 1004 30.47 0.94 -43.45
N VAL A 1005 31.15 -0.15 -43.80
CA VAL A 1005 32.56 -0.15 -44.19
C VAL A 1005 32.77 -0.98 -45.43
N LYS A 1006 33.45 -0.37 -46.39
CA LYS A 1006 33.86 -1.02 -47.62
C LYS A 1006 35.01 -1.98 -47.40
N ALA A 1007 34.82 -3.22 -47.83
CA ALA A 1007 35.78 -4.30 -47.72
C ALA A 1007 36.83 -4.24 -48.83
N GLU A 1008 38.10 -4.24 -48.44
CA GLU A 1008 39.20 -4.45 -49.38
C GLU A 1008 39.35 -5.96 -49.64
N ILE A 1009 39.12 -6.38 -50.88
CA ILE A 1009 39.16 -7.79 -51.28
C ILE A 1009 40.54 -8.11 -51.87
N VAL A 1010 41.31 -8.93 -51.16
CA VAL A 1010 42.65 -9.38 -51.60
C VAL A 1010 42.62 -10.88 -51.83
N ASP A 1011 42.93 -11.31 -53.06
CA ASP A 1011 42.91 -12.71 -53.50
C ASP A 1011 41.57 -13.45 -53.19
N GLY A 1012 40.44 -12.73 -53.27
CA GLY A 1012 39.09 -13.28 -53.03
C GLY A 1012 38.72 -13.45 -51.56
N THR A 1013 39.51 -12.89 -50.66
CA THR A 1013 39.22 -12.81 -49.21
C THR A 1013 39.07 -11.36 -48.79
N PHE A 1014 38.23 -11.12 -47.79
CA PHE A 1014 38.06 -9.79 -47.24
C PHE A 1014 38.10 -9.82 -45.72
N THR A 1015 38.43 -8.67 -45.15
CA THR A 1015 38.30 -8.41 -43.73
C THR A 1015 37.92 -6.94 -43.58
N VAL A 1016 36.76 -6.68 -43.01
CA VAL A 1016 36.29 -5.34 -42.67
C VAL A 1016 36.37 -5.11 -41.19
N ARG A 1017 36.49 -3.84 -40.81
CA ARG A 1017 36.47 -3.38 -39.43
C ARG A 1017 35.41 -2.31 -39.30
N LEU A 1018 34.26 -2.64 -38.73
CA LEU A 1018 33.14 -1.74 -38.47
C LEU A 1018 33.34 -1.00 -37.16
N SER A 1019 33.35 0.34 -37.20
CA SER A 1019 33.63 1.13 -36.01
C SER A 1019 32.50 1.00 -35.01
N LEU A 1020 32.84 0.57 -33.79
CA LEU A 1020 31.86 0.43 -32.72
C LEU A 1020 31.39 1.80 -32.20
N ALA A 1021 32.26 2.83 -32.22
CA ALA A 1021 31.89 4.20 -31.85
C ALA A 1021 30.74 4.79 -32.68
N THR A 1022 30.59 4.35 -33.94
CA THR A 1022 29.49 4.80 -34.79
C THR A 1022 28.14 4.22 -34.32
N ILE A 1023 28.15 3.02 -33.72
CA ILE A 1023 26.95 2.39 -33.14
C ILE A 1023 26.52 3.13 -31.87
N ALA A 1024 27.47 3.48 -31.00
CA ALA A 1024 27.20 4.22 -29.76
C ALA A 1024 26.41 5.53 -29.99
N GLY A 1025 26.67 6.21 -31.11
CA GLY A 1025 26.00 7.47 -31.45
C GLY A 1025 24.48 7.37 -31.69
N PHE A 1026 23.92 6.17 -31.86
CA PHE A 1026 22.51 5.97 -32.17
C PHE A 1026 21.59 5.66 -30.97
N GLY A 1027 22.13 5.60 -29.74
CA GLY A 1027 21.36 5.56 -28.48
C GLY A 1027 20.74 4.21 -28.10
N GLN A 1028 20.60 3.99 -26.78
CA GLN A 1028 20.23 2.73 -26.11
C GLN A 1028 18.89 2.12 -26.56
N THR A 1029 18.89 1.38 -27.67
CA THR A 1029 17.77 0.48 -27.96
C THR A 1029 18.06 -0.89 -27.35
N ASN A 1030 17.06 -1.48 -26.68
CA ASN A 1030 17.13 -2.88 -26.25
C ASN A 1030 17.06 -3.87 -27.43
N ILE A 1031 17.12 -3.35 -28.67
CA ILE A 1031 16.92 -4.05 -29.93
C ILE A 1031 18.29 -4.16 -30.62
N PRO A 1032 18.72 -5.38 -31.00
CA PRO A 1032 20.05 -5.58 -31.57
C PRO A 1032 20.14 -5.06 -33.02
N PHE A 1033 21.35 -4.65 -33.42
CA PHE A 1033 21.66 -4.30 -34.81
C PHE A 1033 22.02 -5.56 -35.59
N ASN A 1034 21.34 -5.83 -36.70
CA ASN A 1034 21.57 -7.02 -37.51
C ASN A 1034 22.69 -6.78 -38.53
N LEU A 1035 23.58 -7.76 -38.69
CA LEU A 1035 24.72 -7.72 -39.59
C LEU A 1035 24.30 -8.07 -41.01
N ARG A 1036 24.62 -7.17 -41.94
CA ARG A 1036 24.30 -7.28 -43.36
C ARG A 1036 25.49 -6.90 -44.22
N TYR A 1037 25.45 -7.27 -45.49
CA TYR A 1037 26.41 -6.79 -46.48
C TYR A 1037 25.69 -6.42 -47.78
N THR A 1038 26.31 -5.52 -48.54
CA THR A 1038 25.90 -5.17 -49.90
C THR A 1038 27.00 -5.51 -50.88
N ILE A 1039 26.60 -6.05 -52.04
CA ILE A 1039 27.50 -6.34 -53.16
C ILE A 1039 27.40 -5.23 -54.22
N GLU A 1040 28.14 -5.36 -55.33
CA GLU A 1040 28.38 -4.32 -56.34
C GLU A 1040 27.13 -3.59 -56.88
N ASP A 1041 25.97 -4.25 -56.88
CA ASP A 1041 24.70 -3.69 -57.37
C ASP A 1041 23.93 -2.88 -56.30
N GLY A 1042 24.44 -2.82 -55.07
CA GLY A 1042 23.82 -2.12 -53.94
C GLY A 1042 22.77 -2.96 -53.19
N SER A 1043 22.52 -4.21 -53.60
CA SER A 1043 21.57 -5.11 -52.94
C SER A 1043 22.05 -5.49 -51.54
N THR A 1044 21.13 -5.48 -50.57
CA THR A 1044 21.44 -5.72 -49.14
C THR A 1044 21.04 -7.12 -48.72
N ILE A 1045 21.97 -7.89 -48.17
CA ILE A 1045 21.77 -9.30 -47.82
C ILE A 1045 22.04 -9.53 -46.32
N ASN A 1046 21.18 -10.31 -45.67
CA ASN A 1046 21.36 -10.75 -44.28
C ASN A 1046 22.47 -11.80 -44.17
N VAL A 1047 23.31 -11.71 -43.13
CA VAL A 1047 24.24 -12.79 -42.78
C VAL A 1047 23.50 -13.86 -41.97
N SER A 1048 23.45 -15.10 -42.46
CA SER A 1048 22.65 -16.18 -41.84
C SER A 1048 23.35 -16.83 -40.63
N PRO A 1049 22.62 -17.27 -39.58
CA PRO A 1049 23.15 -18.02 -38.45
C PRO A 1049 23.80 -19.34 -38.84
N GLY A 1050 23.38 -19.95 -39.96
CA GLY A 1050 24.02 -21.17 -40.48
C GLY A 1050 25.48 -20.95 -40.89
N GLU A 1051 25.87 -19.70 -41.13
CA GLU A 1051 27.22 -19.33 -41.52
C GLU A 1051 28.16 -19.12 -40.30
N LEU A 1052 27.65 -19.02 -39.05
CA LEU A 1052 28.46 -18.76 -37.84
C LEU A 1052 27.87 -19.33 -36.53
N VAL A 1053 28.72 -19.80 -35.60
CA VAL A 1053 28.27 -20.50 -34.36
C VAL A 1053 28.94 -20.02 -33.06
N GLN A 1054 29.29 -18.74 -32.87
CA GLN A 1054 29.88 -18.27 -31.58
C GLN A 1054 29.39 -16.90 -31.10
N ALA A 1055 29.14 -16.79 -29.79
CA ALA A 1055 28.86 -15.53 -29.08
C ALA A 1055 30.17 -14.92 -28.53
N GLN A 1056 30.41 -13.62 -28.77
CA GLN A 1056 31.63 -12.89 -28.39
C GLN A 1056 31.29 -11.48 -27.84
N MET A 1057 32.18 -10.86 -27.05
CA MET A 1057 31.97 -9.55 -26.38
C MET A 1057 33.23 -8.67 -26.38
N CYS A 1058 33.09 -7.33 -26.42
CA CYS A 1058 34.21 -6.37 -26.30
C CYS A 1058 33.78 -4.98 -25.76
N TRP A 1059 34.78 -4.13 -25.46
CA TRP A 1059 34.62 -2.73 -25.07
C TRP A 1059 35.44 -1.79 -25.96
N PHE A 1060 34.87 -0.63 -26.27
CA PHE A 1060 35.53 0.40 -27.07
C PHE A 1060 34.98 1.81 -26.81
N GLU A 1061 35.85 2.80 -26.63
CA GLU A 1061 35.54 4.22 -26.38
C GLU A 1061 34.52 4.44 -25.24
N GLY A 1062 34.62 3.65 -24.16
CA GLY A 1062 33.69 3.72 -23.03
C GLY A 1062 32.35 3.00 -23.24
N TYR A 1063 32.17 2.25 -24.33
CA TYR A 1063 30.92 1.55 -24.66
C TYR A 1063 31.11 0.05 -24.87
N GLY A 1064 30.06 -0.74 -24.62
CA GLY A 1064 30.15 -2.18 -24.60
C GLY A 1064 29.26 -2.89 -25.64
N TYR A 1065 29.79 -3.98 -26.21
CA TYR A 1065 29.20 -4.66 -27.36
C TYR A 1065 29.20 -6.20 -27.25
N LEU A 1066 28.12 -6.84 -27.69
CA LEU A 1066 27.91 -8.30 -27.71
C LEU A 1066 27.45 -8.77 -29.10
N VAL A 1067 28.04 -9.85 -29.63
CA VAL A 1067 27.60 -10.49 -30.89
C VAL A 1067 26.87 -11.80 -30.62
N GLY A 1068 25.71 -12.01 -31.27
CA GLY A 1068 24.83 -13.20 -31.17
C GLY A 1068 23.92 -13.37 -32.39
N THR A 1069 22.79 -14.09 -32.26
CA THR A 1069 21.81 -14.32 -33.35
C THR A 1069 20.44 -13.71 -33.03
N ASN A 1070 19.74 -13.21 -34.04
CA ASN A 1070 18.38 -12.67 -33.97
C ASN A 1070 17.56 -13.15 -35.19
N GLY A 1071 16.63 -14.10 -34.98
CA GLY A 1071 15.96 -14.81 -36.07
C GLY A 1071 16.96 -15.57 -36.96
N ASP A 1072 16.79 -15.47 -38.28
CA ASP A 1072 17.73 -16.00 -39.28
C ASP A 1072 18.86 -15.02 -39.64
N CYS A 1073 19.32 -14.17 -38.69
CA CYS A 1073 20.43 -13.24 -38.89
C CYS A 1073 21.41 -13.13 -37.70
N VAL A 1074 22.69 -12.79 -37.97
CA VAL A 1074 23.70 -12.44 -36.95
C VAL A 1074 23.49 -11.00 -36.47
N ALA A 1075 23.62 -10.74 -35.17
CA ALA A 1075 23.29 -9.43 -34.60
C ALA A 1075 24.29 -8.98 -33.52
N VAL A 1076 24.42 -7.66 -33.35
CA VAL A 1076 25.26 -6.98 -32.36
C VAL A 1076 24.39 -6.12 -31.45
N ARG A 1077 24.52 -6.32 -30.15
CA ARG A 1077 23.81 -5.57 -29.12
C ARG A 1077 24.76 -4.62 -28.41
N TYR A 1078 24.28 -3.40 -28.22
CA TYR A 1078 24.90 -2.31 -27.48
C TYR A 1078 24.47 -2.33 -26.00
N PHE A 1079 25.39 -2.00 -25.09
CA PHE A 1079 25.12 -1.74 -23.67
C PHE A 1079 26.13 -0.72 -23.12
N ASP A 1080 25.70 0.07 -22.14
CA ASP A 1080 26.22 1.43 -22.02
C ASP A 1080 27.12 1.71 -20.80
N ASP A 1081 27.59 0.70 -20.06
CA ASP A 1081 28.24 0.98 -18.76
C ASP A 1081 29.39 0.02 -18.33
N VAL A 1082 29.14 -1.22 -17.87
CA VAL A 1082 30.21 -2.16 -17.41
C VAL A 1082 29.88 -3.61 -17.80
N VAL A 1083 30.87 -4.39 -18.26
CA VAL A 1083 30.72 -5.86 -18.41
C VAL A 1083 31.52 -6.55 -17.35
N ILE A 1084 30.80 -7.37 -16.60
CA ILE A 1084 31.42 -8.35 -15.75
C ILE A 1084 31.75 -9.59 -16.59
N GLN A 1085 33.03 -9.90 -16.68
CA GLN A 1085 33.53 -11.06 -17.42
C GLN A 1085 33.56 -12.31 -16.55
N SER A 1086 33.99 -12.16 -15.30
CA SER A 1086 33.94 -13.26 -14.33
C SER A 1086 33.81 -12.74 -12.90
N ILE A 1087 33.24 -13.57 -12.05
CA ILE A 1087 33.14 -13.33 -10.61
C ILE A 1087 33.61 -14.59 -9.90
N SER A 1088 34.56 -14.43 -8.98
CA SER A 1088 35.15 -15.54 -8.23
C SER A 1088 35.45 -15.14 -6.77
N PHE A 1089 35.80 -16.14 -5.96
CA PHE A 1089 36.34 -15.92 -4.62
C PHE A 1089 37.77 -16.45 -4.58
N GLU A 1090 38.73 -15.60 -4.22
CA GLU A 1090 40.16 -15.94 -4.21
C GLU A 1090 40.82 -15.42 -2.94
N ASP A 1091 41.48 -16.31 -2.18
CA ASP A 1091 42.34 -15.99 -1.02
C ASP A 1091 41.74 -15.01 0.01
N GLY A 1092 40.42 -15.08 0.25
CA GLY A 1092 39.73 -14.21 1.21
C GLY A 1092 39.17 -12.91 0.64
N GLU A 1093 39.15 -12.80 -0.68
CA GLU A 1093 38.63 -11.64 -1.39
C GLU A 1093 37.55 -12.08 -2.39
N PHE A 1094 36.54 -11.23 -2.53
CA PHE A 1094 35.60 -11.29 -3.62
C PHE A 1094 36.21 -10.59 -4.84
N VAL A 1095 36.42 -11.35 -5.91
CA VAL A 1095 37.13 -10.87 -7.09
C VAL A 1095 36.14 -10.72 -8.23
N VAL A 1096 36.03 -9.49 -8.71
CA VAL A 1096 35.23 -9.16 -9.89
C VAL A 1096 36.19 -8.73 -10.97
N THR A 1097 36.19 -9.47 -12.08
CA THR A 1097 36.93 -9.07 -13.27
C THR A 1097 35.97 -8.66 -14.37
N GLY A 1098 36.32 -7.57 -15.03
CA GLY A 1098 35.47 -7.00 -16.04
C GLY A 1098 36.20 -5.93 -16.82
N MET A 1099 35.45 -5.31 -17.71
CA MET A 1099 35.90 -4.20 -18.53
C MET A 1099 34.90 -3.07 -18.38
N ALA A 1100 35.41 -1.85 -18.21
CA ALA A 1100 34.61 -0.63 -18.12
C ALA A 1100 35.02 0.43 -19.15
N GLY A 1101 35.73 0.02 -20.21
CA GLY A 1101 36.16 0.91 -21.27
C GLY A 1101 37.00 2.08 -20.75
N ASP A 1102 36.67 3.30 -21.18
CA ASP A 1102 37.48 4.51 -20.99
C ASP A 1102 37.14 5.30 -19.71
N ALA A 1103 36.43 4.68 -18.76
CA ALA A 1103 36.06 5.32 -17.50
C ALA A 1103 37.29 5.92 -16.78
N GLU A 1104 37.20 7.18 -16.35
CA GLU A 1104 38.26 7.81 -15.55
C GLU A 1104 38.26 7.28 -14.10
N SER A 1105 37.08 6.84 -13.63
CA SER A 1105 36.89 6.18 -12.35
C SER A 1105 35.73 5.19 -12.42
N LEU A 1106 35.93 4.01 -11.87
CA LEU A 1106 34.89 3.01 -11.69
C LEU A 1106 34.89 2.60 -10.22
N ASP A 1107 33.78 2.82 -9.54
CA ASP A 1107 33.55 2.32 -8.19
C ASP A 1107 32.65 1.10 -8.27
N ILE A 1108 33.14 -0.05 -7.82
CA ILE A 1108 32.32 -1.25 -7.68
C ILE A 1108 31.89 -1.39 -6.24
N TYR A 1109 30.59 -1.50 -6.08
CA TYR A 1109 29.90 -1.57 -4.81
C TYR A 1109 29.37 -2.97 -4.59
N LEU A 1110 29.56 -3.47 -3.39
CA LEU A 1110 28.69 -4.49 -2.82
C LEU A 1110 27.82 -3.80 -1.80
N ILE A 1111 26.66 -3.34 -2.25
CA ILE A 1111 25.71 -2.61 -1.41
C ILE A 1111 24.65 -3.58 -0.90
N ASN A 1112 24.47 -3.54 0.41
CA ASN A 1112 23.26 -4.00 1.06
C ASN A 1112 22.41 -2.76 1.34
N THR A 1113 21.30 -2.61 0.62
CA THR A 1113 20.46 -1.41 0.70
C THR A 1113 19.90 -1.16 2.10
N ASN A 1114 19.95 -2.15 2.99
CA ASN A 1114 19.48 -2.08 4.38
C ASN A 1114 20.60 -1.80 5.38
N VAL A 1115 21.86 -1.68 4.94
CA VAL A 1115 23.00 -1.27 5.77
C VAL A 1115 23.55 0.01 5.17
N SER A 1116 23.20 1.16 5.75
CA SER A 1116 23.60 2.48 5.24
C SER A 1116 25.12 2.63 5.15
N ALA A 1117 25.87 2.09 6.11
CA ALA A 1117 27.35 2.08 6.06
C ALA A 1117 27.92 1.17 4.96
N SER A 1118 27.13 0.27 4.38
CA SER A 1118 27.60 -0.58 3.27
C SER A 1118 27.67 0.16 1.93
N SER A 1119 27.13 1.39 1.83
CA SER A 1119 27.45 2.27 0.70
C SER A 1119 28.92 2.68 0.69
N ASP A 1120 29.60 2.57 1.84
CA ASP A 1120 31.05 2.76 1.94
C ASP A 1120 31.82 1.48 1.53
N ASN A 1121 31.12 0.36 1.32
CA ASN A 1121 31.71 -0.88 0.81
C ASN A 1121 31.81 -0.87 -0.70
N TYR A 1122 32.68 0.03 -1.16
CA TYR A 1122 33.05 0.10 -2.55
C TYR A 1122 34.56 0.07 -2.66
N VAL A 1123 35.00 -0.44 -3.79
CA VAL A 1123 36.40 -0.35 -4.18
C VAL A 1123 36.41 0.36 -5.51
N SER A 1124 37.10 1.49 -5.53
CA SER A 1124 37.50 2.13 -6.77
C SER A 1124 38.42 1.16 -7.51
N ALA A 1125 37.95 0.69 -8.65
CA ALA A 1125 38.70 -0.16 -9.54
C ALA A 1125 39.92 0.58 -10.06
N GLU A 1126 41.10 -0.03 -9.90
CA GLU A 1126 42.25 0.36 -10.69
C GLU A 1126 42.04 -0.20 -12.10
N LEU A 1127 41.78 0.72 -13.03
CA LEU A 1127 41.65 0.43 -14.44
C LEU A 1127 43.05 0.41 -15.07
N ASP A 1128 43.36 -0.68 -15.79
CA ASP A 1128 44.58 -0.72 -16.58
C ASP A 1128 44.47 0.15 -17.85
N GLU A 1129 45.55 0.24 -18.62
CA GLU A 1129 45.62 1.08 -19.83
C GLU A 1129 44.56 0.71 -20.88
N ASP A 1130 43.96 -0.49 -20.78
CA ASP A 1130 42.95 -1.02 -21.68
C ASP A 1130 41.54 -1.03 -21.02
N GLY A 1131 41.38 -0.41 -19.85
CA GLY A 1131 40.08 -0.31 -19.15
C GLY A 1131 39.60 -1.62 -18.51
N ASN A 1132 40.47 -2.63 -18.42
CA ASN A 1132 40.18 -3.81 -17.64
C ASN A 1132 40.34 -3.47 -16.17
N PHE A 1133 39.48 -4.07 -15.35
CA PHE A 1133 39.66 -4.01 -13.92
C PHE A 1133 39.62 -5.40 -13.31
N THR A 1134 40.32 -5.50 -12.20
CA THR A 1134 40.11 -6.54 -11.21
C THR A 1134 39.87 -5.86 -9.89
N VAL A 1135 38.62 -5.86 -9.45
CA VAL A 1135 38.26 -5.36 -8.13
C VAL A 1135 38.31 -6.51 -7.16
N ARG A 1136 39.03 -6.30 -6.06
CA ARG A 1136 39.13 -7.22 -4.94
C ARG A 1136 38.51 -6.56 -3.73
N LEU A 1137 37.33 -7.02 -3.36
CA LEU A 1137 36.64 -6.59 -2.16
C LEU A 1137 36.99 -7.59 -1.05
N SER A 1138 37.60 -7.12 0.03
CA SER A 1138 37.96 -8.01 1.14
C SER A 1138 36.68 -8.60 1.74
N LEU A 1139 36.64 -9.93 1.88
CA LEU A 1139 35.53 -10.60 2.54
C LEU A 1139 35.46 -10.20 4.03
N ASP A 1140 36.57 -9.81 4.66
CA ASP A 1140 36.57 -9.30 6.04
C ASP A 1140 35.83 -7.97 6.17
N THR A 1141 35.83 -7.12 5.14
CA THR A 1141 35.02 -5.90 5.10
C THR A 1141 33.53 -6.23 5.00
N LEU A 1142 33.16 -7.24 4.19
CA LEU A 1142 31.78 -7.74 4.10
C LEU A 1142 31.31 -8.38 5.42
N ILE A 1143 32.19 -9.14 6.09
CA ILE A 1143 31.95 -9.67 7.44
C ILE A 1143 31.81 -8.52 8.46
N GLY A 1144 32.57 -7.43 8.31
CA GLY A 1144 32.46 -6.26 9.18
C GLY A 1144 31.13 -5.50 9.03
N PHE A 1145 30.50 -5.59 7.86
CA PHE A 1145 29.15 -5.06 7.58
C PHE A 1145 28.03 -6.09 7.78
N ASP A 1146 28.37 -7.27 8.33
CA ASP A 1146 27.44 -8.34 8.64
C ASP A 1146 26.55 -7.97 9.83
N GLN A 1147 25.38 -7.42 9.55
CA GLN A 1147 24.41 -7.12 10.60
C GLN A 1147 23.06 -7.84 10.42
N ASN A 1148 22.69 -8.29 9.21
CA ASN A 1148 21.31 -8.74 8.91
C ASN A 1148 21.15 -9.92 7.92
N ASN A 1149 22.22 -10.64 7.55
CA ASN A 1149 22.13 -11.83 6.67
C ASN A 1149 21.44 -11.60 5.29
N ILE A 1150 21.40 -10.35 4.82
CA ILE A 1150 20.82 -9.95 3.54
C ILE A 1150 21.93 -9.98 2.46
N PRO A 1151 21.65 -10.50 1.26
CA PRO A 1151 22.63 -10.56 0.19
C PRO A 1151 23.10 -9.17 -0.22
N PHE A 1152 24.40 -9.03 -0.43
CA PHE A 1152 24.98 -7.83 -1.02
C PHE A 1152 24.77 -7.87 -2.53
N ASN A 1153 24.17 -6.81 -3.08
CA ASN A 1153 23.97 -6.66 -4.51
C ASN A 1153 25.18 -6.00 -5.14
N LEU A 1154 25.69 -6.60 -6.22
CA LEU A 1154 26.76 -5.99 -6.99
C LEU A 1154 26.20 -4.81 -7.79
N ARG A 1155 26.76 -3.63 -7.55
CA ARG A 1155 26.43 -2.39 -8.26
C ARG A 1155 27.71 -1.70 -8.67
N TYR A 1156 27.60 -0.72 -9.55
CA TYR A 1156 28.74 0.13 -9.88
C TYR A 1156 28.32 1.57 -10.14
N VAL A 1157 29.29 2.46 -10.02
CA VAL A 1157 29.23 3.86 -10.42
C VAL A 1157 30.43 4.14 -11.31
N ILE A 1158 30.20 4.73 -12.47
CA ILE A 1158 31.26 5.22 -13.36
C ILE A 1158 31.29 6.74 -13.28
N ASP A 1159 32.49 7.31 -13.22
CA ASP A 1159 32.78 8.75 -13.34
C ASP A 1159 31.94 9.65 -12.43
N GLY A 1160 31.65 9.16 -11.23
CA GLY A 1160 30.85 9.86 -10.22
C GLY A 1160 29.37 10.05 -10.59
N GLY A 1161 28.87 9.31 -11.57
CA GLY A 1161 27.47 9.31 -12.01
C GLY A 1161 26.50 8.59 -11.05
N SER A 1162 25.27 8.36 -11.51
CA SER A 1162 24.26 7.63 -10.72
C SER A 1162 24.56 6.12 -10.67
N THR A 1163 24.41 5.50 -9.50
CA THR A 1163 24.58 4.04 -9.32
C THR A 1163 23.66 3.23 -10.23
N LYS A 1164 24.23 2.30 -11.01
CA LYS A 1164 23.50 1.44 -11.95
C LYS A 1164 23.31 0.03 -11.38
N THR A 1165 22.20 -0.62 -11.74
CA THR A 1165 21.76 -1.91 -11.16
C THR A 1165 21.70 -3.08 -12.13
N ASN A 1166 21.83 -2.87 -13.45
CA ASN A 1166 21.56 -3.93 -14.43
C ASN A 1166 22.84 -4.66 -14.84
N ILE A 1167 23.23 -5.71 -14.11
CA ILE A 1167 24.20 -6.71 -14.58
C ILE A 1167 23.42 -7.99 -14.91
N PRO A 1168 23.09 -8.26 -16.18
CA PRO A 1168 22.47 -9.52 -16.59
C PRO A 1168 23.41 -10.71 -16.34
N GLN A 1169 22.84 -11.87 -16.03
CA GLN A 1169 23.60 -13.08 -15.69
C GLN A 1169 24.45 -13.56 -16.89
N VAL A 1170 25.78 -13.49 -16.78
CA VAL A 1170 26.69 -14.09 -17.76
C VAL A 1170 27.73 -14.96 -17.05
N ASN A 1171 27.75 -16.26 -17.38
CA ASN A 1171 28.71 -17.28 -16.92
C ASN A 1171 29.02 -17.33 -15.41
N LEU A 1172 27.99 -17.41 -14.56
CA LEU A 1172 28.16 -17.65 -13.12
C LEU A 1172 27.98 -19.13 -12.75
N ASP A 1173 28.95 -19.73 -12.05
CA ASP A 1173 28.76 -21.04 -11.40
C ASP A 1173 28.05 -20.86 -10.06
N LEU A 1174 26.71 -20.81 -10.10
CA LEU A 1174 25.84 -20.62 -8.94
C LEU A 1174 25.87 -21.81 -7.95
N THR A 1175 26.60 -22.88 -8.25
CA THR A 1175 26.67 -24.08 -7.40
C THR A 1175 27.85 -24.08 -6.43
N GLN A 1176 28.79 -23.15 -6.58
CA GLN A 1176 30.03 -23.13 -5.83
C GLN A 1176 29.90 -22.37 -4.51
N THR A 1177 30.39 -22.96 -3.41
CA THR A 1177 30.45 -22.35 -2.08
C THR A 1177 31.90 -22.16 -1.67
N HIS A 1178 32.25 -20.97 -1.20
CA HIS A 1178 33.59 -20.65 -0.73
C HIS A 1178 33.58 -20.34 0.77
N THR A 1179 34.53 -20.85 1.55
CA THR A 1179 34.57 -20.64 3.01
C THR A 1179 35.79 -19.83 3.40
N TYR A 1180 35.60 -18.73 4.14
CA TYR A 1180 36.68 -17.86 4.61
C TYR A 1180 36.37 -17.28 6.01
N ASN A 1181 37.34 -17.29 6.93
CA ASN A 1181 37.21 -16.85 8.33
C ASN A 1181 35.97 -17.38 9.10
N GLY A 1182 35.49 -18.58 8.75
CA GLY A 1182 34.32 -19.21 9.38
C GLY A 1182 32.99 -18.87 8.71
N TYR A 1183 32.96 -18.02 7.68
CA TYR A 1183 31.76 -17.69 6.92
C TYR A 1183 31.78 -18.41 5.56
N ASN A 1184 30.61 -18.85 5.10
CA ASN A 1184 30.42 -19.44 3.78
C ASN A 1184 29.83 -18.40 2.83
N PHE A 1185 30.40 -18.24 1.64
CA PHE A 1185 30.01 -17.29 0.60
C PHE A 1185 29.55 -18.04 -0.67
N ARG A 1186 28.52 -17.52 -1.34
CA ARG A 1186 27.92 -18.07 -2.56
C ARG A 1186 27.48 -16.96 -3.52
N LEU A 1187 27.53 -17.26 -4.81
CA LEU A 1187 26.96 -16.42 -5.87
C LEU A 1187 25.51 -16.84 -6.16
N GLY A 1188 24.61 -15.88 -6.26
CA GLY A 1188 23.21 -16.10 -6.61
C GLY A 1188 22.63 -14.95 -7.41
N THR A 1189 21.34 -15.05 -7.75
CA THR A 1189 20.59 -13.97 -8.40
C THR A 1189 19.61 -13.34 -7.42
N ASN A 1190 19.36 -12.03 -7.56
CA ASN A 1190 18.33 -11.29 -6.84
C ASN A 1190 17.75 -10.23 -7.78
N ASN A 1191 16.43 -10.26 -8.04
CA ASN A 1191 15.74 -9.42 -9.04
C ASN A 1191 16.37 -9.42 -10.45
N GLY A 1192 16.92 -10.56 -10.88
CA GLY A 1192 17.58 -10.70 -12.17
C GLY A 1192 19.01 -10.14 -12.24
N CYS A 1193 19.59 -9.72 -11.11
CA CYS A 1193 20.96 -9.19 -10.98
C CYS A 1193 21.83 -10.10 -10.10
N VAL A 1194 23.16 -9.89 -10.10
CA VAL A 1194 24.12 -10.71 -9.35
C VAL A 1194 24.18 -10.33 -7.87
N ALA A 1195 24.06 -11.32 -6.98
CA ALA A 1195 24.06 -11.16 -5.54
C ALA A 1195 25.08 -12.10 -4.85
N VAL A 1196 25.73 -11.60 -3.80
CA VAL A 1196 26.63 -12.37 -2.95
C VAL A 1196 25.93 -12.70 -1.64
N TYR A 1197 25.69 -13.99 -1.43
CA TYR A 1197 25.14 -14.53 -0.20
C TYR A 1197 26.27 -14.99 0.70
N TYR A 1198 26.12 -14.81 1.99
CA TYR A 1198 27.02 -15.41 2.94
C TYR A 1198 26.27 -15.81 4.21
N THR A 1199 26.84 -16.75 4.97
CA THR A 1199 26.29 -17.22 6.25
C THR A 1199 27.42 -17.53 7.20
N ALA A 1200 27.30 -17.14 8.48
CA ALA A 1200 28.19 -17.62 9.52
C ALA A 1200 28.14 -19.16 9.59
N GLY A 1201 29.31 -19.80 9.62
CA GLY A 1201 29.47 -21.26 9.74
C GLY A 1201 29.75 -21.69 11.17
#